data_AF-R6YG95-F1
#
_entry.id   AF-R6YG95-F1
#
_cell.length_a   1.000
_cell.length_b   1.000
_cell.length_c   1.000
_cell.angle_alpha   90.00
_cell.angle_beta   90.00
_cell.angle_gamma   90.00
#
_symmetry.space_group_name_H-M   'P 1'
#
loop_
_entity.id
_entity.type
_entity.pdbx_description
1 polymer ?
#
loop_
_entity_poly.entity_id
_entity_poly.type
_entity_poly.pdbx_seq_one_letter_code
_entity_poly.pdbx_strand_id
1 'polypeptide(L)'
;MRNLWATWMALCIVLVANAQELHFRDNGTFKIVQFTDTHFCPMKTESDVAIDVIRKTVAAEKPDVLVLTGDVVTGEPAAEGWKRVLSVLDETEIPYILMNGNHDTEQDLSYQEITRLITSATNCLNEVNDKGELSDRILEVKDKQGISTEALIYCLDSHSNSLLSQVGGYAWINYDQIAWYRDQSNRYKAQNGGEPIPALAFFHIPLVEYTEAFNQREGAFSGIRLERECPADINSGMFGAMLEQGDVMGVFTGHDHDNDYVASYKGITLGYGRFSGGKTTYIDLQPGARVITLYEGRKEFTSYIRLQDGRIIDKLNSKARPERDITFAVVADLHFDLLPESDQYYHVRALNNLENNFVWPNGTPCFQGDTLKRLDCVAIAGDIFDKALDETHSLYKERYHQANGEDDKKIKYPVFPGFGNHDIDPVSKKPADNLAGRKMNLAYMDSVLQAKLAKGEILSVDPESRAYSWNIEDVHFVQMHTYAGDDHYCKGNSLEWLENDLRLYAAGGTPVVYIQHYGFDKWAIKWWPKDKREALFDLLDQYNVVGFFVGHTHVPSIESYRGYTIFQVNNAWPDEDGNGSFAVARLKGNTFAVATCRWTDGEGNFEVIAPYITPENTVGEWMKRIDGKKRMCKLSIPATHDSGALEGGKLLQTQDVSLEEQLNIGIRGFDIRLKAEDDELRVYHGTARQNITWEKDVLPLFLDFLKKHPSETLVVSVKCEGGSKEEYKRLLSESISNEAYQRYFVDKFRADITLDECRGRIFFVHRDEVMENYPGVYCYGWEDNVTCDMTIRGSNGKEALVSLQDEYQHRYAGKAPYKMATTLKNMMAAMHEEENSNKWFISFASATAFPKDGPKDFSDKVNPGLAHEIQGLYKGFGIVLIDFAGTSDGQELVKRLIGSNFK
;
A
#
# COMPACT_ATOMS: atom_id res chain seq x y z
N MET A 1 -26.86 49.65 -51.55
CA MET A 1 -26.52 48.19 -51.50
C MET A 1 -25.07 47.95 -51.91
N ARG A 2 -24.14 48.58 -51.19
CA ARG A 2 -22.69 48.41 -51.27
C ARG A 2 -22.25 48.64 -49.82
N ASN A 3 -22.00 47.56 -49.07
CA ASN A 3 -21.36 47.50 -47.73
C ASN A 3 -21.74 46.20 -46.99
N LEU A 4 -21.80 45.06 -47.68
CA LEU A 4 -22.04 43.75 -47.04
C LEU A 4 -21.11 42.65 -47.54
N TRP A 5 -20.12 42.99 -48.36
CA TRP A 5 -19.17 42.02 -48.95
C TRP A 5 -17.73 42.18 -48.44
N ALA A 6 -17.45 43.20 -47.62
CA ALA A 6 -16.11 43.45 -47.09
C ALA A 6 -15.86 42.85 -45.69
N THR A 7 -16.88 42.30 -45.03
CA THR A 7 -16.79 41.71 -43.68
C THR A 7 -16.67 40.18 -43.67
N TRP A 8 -16.63 39.53 -44.83
CA TRP A 8 -16.49 38.06 -44.94
C TRP A 8 -15.14 37.59 -45.48
N MET A 9 -14.19 38.51 -45.71
CA MET A 9 -12.87 38.22 -46.30
C MET A 9 -11.69 38.65 -45.40
N ALA A 10 -11.91 38.74 -44.08
CA ALA A 10 -10.88 39.05 -43.08
C ALA A 10 -10.80 38.03 -41.94
N LEU A 11 -11.32 36.82 -42.14
CA LEU A 11 -11.31 35.72 -41.15
C LEU A 11 -10.76 34.41 -41.73
N CYS A 12 -9.82 34.53 -42.66
CA CYS A 12 -8.94 33.45 -43.08
C CYS A 12 -7.53 34.02 -43.06
N ILE A 13 -6.56 33.27 -42.50
CA ILE A 13 -5.17 33.66 -42.16
C ILE A 13 -5.13 34.30 -40.75
N VAL A 14 -4.70 33.66 -39.66
CA VAL A 14 -3.67 32.63 -39.46
C VAL A 14 -4.14 31.71 -38.31
N LEU A 15 -4.35 30.41 -38.57
CA LEU A 15 -4.24 29.41 -37.50
C LEU A 15 -2.74 29.11 -37.40
N VAL A 16 -2.02 29.93 -36.62
CA VAL A 16 -0.73 29.50 -36.09
C VAL A 16 -1.12 28.44 -35.08
N ALA A 17 -0.66 27.20 -35.26
CA ALA A 17 -0.68 26.23 -34.18
C ALA A 17 0.05 26.89 -33.00
N ASN A 18 -0.69 27.30 -31.96
CA ASN A 18 -0.07 27.70 -30.71
C ASN A 18 0.68 26.46 -30.22
N ALA A 19 2.01 26.53 -30.17
CA ALA A 19 2.77 25.55 -29.43
C ALA A 19 2.18 25.51 -28.02
N GLN A 20 1.65 24.35 -27.62
CA GLN A 20 0.96 24.23 -26.35
C GLN A 20 1.98 24.41 -25.23
N GLU A 21 1.87 25.52 -24.50
CA GLU A 21 2.80 25.88 -23.43
C GLU A 21 2.52 25.02 -22.20
N LEU A 22 3.50 24.20 -21.81
CA LEU A 22 3.39 23.31 -20.65
C LEU A 22 3.54 24.14 -19.37
N HIS A 23 2.55 24.07 -18.50
CA HIS A 23 2.52 24.83 -17.25
C HIS A 23 1.84 24.04 -16.13
N PHE A 24 2.21 24.33 -14.87
CA PHE A 24 1.51 23.79 -13.71
C PHE A 24 0.03 24.20 -13.75
N ARG A 25 -0.85 23.29 -13.32
CA ARG A 25 -2.29 23.58 -13.18
C ARG A 25 -2.53 24.57 -12.04
N ASP A 26 -3.75 25.11 -11.97
CA ASP A 26 -4.17 26.01 -10.89
C ASP A 26 -3.97 25.46 -9.48
N ASN A 27 -3.98 24.13 -9.32
CA ASN A 27 -3.73 23.44 -8.06
C ASN A 27 -2.24 23.18 -7.76
N GLY A 28 -1.33 23.72 -8.58
CA GLY A 28 0.12 23.57 -8.44
C GLY A 28 0.66 22.20 -8.85
N THR A 29 -0.08 21.41 -9.64
CA THR A 29 0.36 20.07 -10.09
C THR A 29 0.64 20.02 -11.58
N PHE A 30 1.60 19.20 -11.98
CA PHE A 30 1.87 18.86 -13.39
C PHE A 30 2.02 17.34 -13.51
N LYS A 31 1.18 16.70 -14.32
CA LYS A 31 1.06 15.25 -14.41
C LYS A 31 1.61 14.73 -15.73
N ILE A 32 2.54 13.80 -15.62
CA ILE A 32 3.18 13.07 -16.71
C ILE A 32 2.67 11.64 -16.70
N VAL A 33 2.31 11.11 -17.87
CA VAL A 33 2.10 9.66 -18.04
C VAL A 33 3.19 9.12 -18.95
N GLN A 34 3.95 8.17 -18.42
CA GLN A 34 4.97 7.43 -19.14
C GLN A 34 4.38 6.11 -19.66
N PHE A 35 4.42 5.94 -20.98
CA PHE A 35 4.24 4.64 -21.63
C PHE A 35 5.60 4.13 -22.11
N THR A 36 5.82 2.83 -22.05
CA THR A 36 7.09 2.24 -22.46
C THR A 36 6.87 0.86 -23.03
N ASP A 37 7.73 0.46 -23.97
CA ASP A 37 7.79 -0.91 -24.46
C ASP A 37 6.40 -1.39 -24.94
N THR A 38 5.72 -0.57 -25.76
CA THR A 38 4.40 -0.97 -26.28
C THR A 38 4.50 -2.18 -27.21
N HIS A 39 5.70 -2.44 -27.75
CA HIS A 39 6.01 -3.56 -28.65
C HIS A 39 4.91 -3.80 -29.68
N PHE A 40 4.50 -2.71 -30.33
CA PHE A 40 3.38 -2.71 -31.24
C PHE A 40 3.79 -3.42 -32.53
N CYS A 41 3.18 -4.57 -32.80
CA CYS A 41 3.30 -5.30 -34.05
C CYS A 41 1.98 -5.18 -34.81
N PRO A 42 1.90 -4.44 -35.92
CA PRO A 42 0.62 -4.11 -36.58
C PRO A 42 -0.17 -5.34 -37.03
N MET A 43 0.51 -6.45 -37.28
CA MET A 43 -0.10 -7.71 -37.73
C MET A 43 -0.55 -8.65 -36.59
N LYS A 44 -0.36 -8.26 -35.31
CA LYS A 44 -0.73 -9.07 -34.14
C LYS A 44 -1.86 -8.41 -33.36
N THR A 45 -2.95 -9.13 -33.12
CA THR A 45 -4.10 -8.62 -32.33
C THR A 45 -3.75 -8.34 -30.88
N GLU A 46 -2.73 -9.01 -30.34
CA GLU A 46 -2.22 -8.79 -29.00
C GLU A 46 -1.74 -7.35 -28.80
N SER A 47 -1.31 -6.65 -29.86
CA SER A 47 -0.90 -5.25 -29.80
C SER A 47 -2.04 -4.27 -29.51
N ASP A 48 -3.30 -4.68 -29.67
CA ASP A 48 -4.46 -3.83 -29.32
C ASP A 48 -4.49 -3.48 -27.83
N VAL A 49 -3.86 -4.30 -26.98
CA VAL A 49 -3.67 -4.02 -25.54
C VAL A 49 -2.97 -2.69 -25.32
N ALA A 50 -1.94 -2.36 -26.11
CA ALA A 50 -1.21 -1.10 -25.98
C ALA A 50 -2.11 0.11 -26.23
N ILE A 51 -2.95 0.01 -27.27
CA ILE A 51 -3.91 1.07 -27.62
C ILE A 51 -4.96 1.26 -26.51
N ASP A 52 -5.45 0.16 -25.96
CA ASP A 52 -6.38 0.17 -24.84
C ASP A 52 -5.78 0.78 -23.57
N VAL A 53 -4.53 0.42 -23.24
CA VAL A 53 -3.79 0.97 -22.10
C VAL A 53 -3.62 2.47 -22.26
N ILE A 54 -3.20 2.94 -23.44
CA ILE A 54 -3.04 4.38 -23.72
C ILE A 54 -4.37 5.10 -23.52
N ARG A 55 -5.43 4.67 -24.21
CA ARG A 55 -6.74 5.34 -24.16
C ARG A 55 -7.33 5.37 -22.75
N LYS A 56 -7.33 4.24 -22.05
CA LYS A 56 -7.92 4.13 -20.70
C LYS A 56 -7.12 4.92 -19.67
N THR A 57 -5.80 4.88 -19.75
CA THR A 57 -4.92 5.62 -18.83
C THR A 57 -5.10 7.12 -19.03
N VAL A 58 -5.04 7.60 -20.28
CA VAL A 58 -5.20 9.04 -20.56
C VAL A 58 -6.58 9.53 -20.14
N ALA A 59 -7.64 8.77 -20.40
CA ALA A 59 -9.00 9.12 -19.97
C ALA A 59 -9.15 9.21 -18.45
N ALA A 60 -8.52 8.30 -17.71
CA ALA A 60 -8.57 8.26 -16.24
C ALA A 60 -7.68 9.34 -15.60
N GLU A 61 -6.47 9.52 -16.12
CA GLU A 61 -5.45 10.36 -15.50
C GLU A 61 -5.52 11.82 -15.90
N LYS A 62 -5.99 12.08 -17.13
CA LYS A 62 -5.99 13.40 -17.77
C LYS A 62 -4.62 14.06 -17.61
N PRO A 63 -3.53 13.51 -18.17
CA PRO A 63 -2.18 14.05 -18.03
C PRO A 63 -2.00 15.39 -18.74
N ASP A 64 -0.95 16.13 -18.37
CA ASP A 64 -0.51 17.36 -19.05
C ASP A 64 0.45 17.06 -20.21
N VAL A 65 1.20 15.95 -20.13
CA VAL A 65 2.09 15.47 -21.19
C VAL A 65 2.22 13.95 -21.16
N LEU A 66 2.34 13.33 -22.33
CA LEU A 66 2.70 11.92 -22.47
C LEU A 66 4.19 11.79 -22.82
N VAL A 67 4.87 10.82 -22.22
CA VAL A 67 6.27 10.49 -22.53
C VAL A 67 6.35 9.03 -22.94
N LEU A 68 6.86 8.75 -24.13
CA LEU A 68 7.09 7.39 -24.63
C LEU A 68 8.59 7.07 -24.57
N THR A 69 8.98 6.14 -23.69
CA THR A 69 10.39 5.77 -23.44
C THR A 69 10.85 4.58 -24.27
N GLY A 70 10.62 4.59 -25.58
CA GLY A 70 11.17 3.60 -26.52
C GLY A 70 10.44 2.27 -26.63
N ASP A 71 10.91 1.48 -27.60
CA ASP A 71 10.39 0.19 -28.05
C ASP A 71 8.88 0.23 -28.31
N VAL A 72 8.50 1.23 -29.10
CA VAL A 72 7.11 1.55 -29.40
C VAL A 72 6.57 0.64 -30.50
N VAL A 73 7.24 0.56 -31.65
CA VAL A 73 6.85 -0.26 -32.81
C VAL A 73 7.97 -1.23 -33.15
N THR A 74 7.72 -2.52 -32.92
CA THR A 74 8.76 -3.57 -33.00
C THR A 74 8.40 -4.69 -33.98
N GLY A 75 7.45 -4.44 -34.89
CA GLY A 75 7.09 -5.39 -35.94
C GLY A 75 6.77 -4.75 -37.28
N GLU A 76 7.06 -5.48 -38.35
CA GLU A 76 6.75 -5.09 -39.72
C GLU A 76 5.25 -5.29 -40.07
N PRO A 77 4.67 -4.46 -40.97
CA PRO A 77 5.28 -3.29 -41.61
C PRO A 77 5.32 -2.08 -40.67
N ALA A 78 6.51 -1.54 -40.37
CA ALA A 78 6.68 -0.54 -39.33
C ALA A 78 5.93 0.77 -39.60
N ALA A 79 5.82 1.17 -40.87
CA ALA A 79 5.05 2.35 -41.26
C ALA A 79 3.57 2.28 -40.83
N GLU A 80 2.98 1.08 -40.88
CA GLU A 80 1.60 0.85 -40.44
C GLU A 80 1.49 0.90 -38.92
N GLY A 81 2.44 0.27 -38.22
CA GLY A 81 2.53 0.33 -36.75
C GLY A 81 2.64 1.76 -36.24
N TRP A 82 3.60 2.52 -36.77
CA TRP A 82 3.81 3.93 -36.42
C TRP A 82 2.56 4.78 -36.69
N LYS A 83 1.96 4.64 -37.87
CA LYS A 83 0.73 5.37 -38.22
C LYS A 83 -0.40 5.08 -37.22
N ARG A 84 -0.53 3.83 -36.76
CA ARG A 84 -1.59 3.44 -35.82
C ARG A 84 -1.35 3.97 -34.43
N VAL A 85 -0.12 3.87 -33.90
CA VAL A 85 0.21 4.43 -32.58
C VAL A 85 0.11 5.95 -32.58
N LEU A 86 0.71 6.63 -33.56
CA LEU A 86 0.66 8.10 -33.66
C LEU A 86 -0.77 8.62 -33.82
N SER A 87 -1.63 7.94 -34.58
CA SER A 87 -3.05 8.29 -34.68
C SER A 87 -3.75 8.24 -33.32
N VAL A 88 -3.45 7.23 -32.49
CA VAL A 88 -4.04 7.09 -31.16
C VAL A 88 -3.53 8.17 -30.22
N LEU A 89 -2.25 8.53 -30.30
CA LEU A 89 -1.68 9.63 -29.52
C LEU A 89 -2.29 10.98 -29.93
N ASP A 90 -2.42 11.25 -31.23
CA ASP A 90 -3.05 12.47 -31.74
C ASP A 90 -4.54 12.56 -31.32
N GLU A 91 -5.28 11.44 -31.31
CA GLU A 91 -6.66 11.35 -30.81
C GLU A 91 -6.81 11.75 -29.33
N THR A 92 -5.74 11.70 -28.54
CA THR A 92 -5.81 12.08 -27.11
C THR A 92 -5.90 13.58 -26.88
N GLU A 93 -5.49 14.39 -27.86
CA GLU A 93 -5.32 15.85 -27.73
C GLU A 93 -4.33 16.28 -26.62
N ILE A 94 -3.53 15.35 -26.09
CA ILE A 94 -2.47 15.62 -25.11
C ILE A 94 -1.14 15.75 -25.87
N PRO A 95 -0.31 16.77 -25.58
CA PRO A 95 1.02 16.86 -26.17
C PRO A 95 1.88 15.68 -25.72
N TYR A 96 2.71 15.15 -26.61
CA TYR A 96 3.55 13.99 -26.31
C TYR A 96 4.96 14.12 -26.88
N ILE A 97 5.90 13.48 -26.21
CA ILE A 97 7.27 13.31 -26.68
C ILE A 97 7.64 11.82 -26.65
N LEU A 98 8.46 11.41 -27.59
CA LEU A 98 8.89 10.03 -27.75
C LEU A 98 10.41 9.94 -27.92
N MET A 99 11.01 8.92 -27.33
CA MET A 99 12.38 8.51 -27.59
C MET A 99 12.34 7.14 -28.26
N ASN A 100 13.23 6.89 -29.20
CA ASN A 100 13.33 5.55 -29.80
C ASN A 100 14.03 4.61 -28.82
N GLY A 101 13.60 3.36 -28.80
CA GLY A 101 14.34 2.27 -28.19
C GLY A 101 15.19 1.52 -29.21
N ASN A 102 15.92 0.52 -28.73
CA ASN A 102 16.79 -0.26 -29.60
C ASN A 102 16.03 -1.04 -30.67
N HIS A 103 14.79 -1.49 -30.40
CA HIS A 103 13.97 -2.28 -31.33
C HIS A 103 13.21 -1.45 -32.37
N ASP A 104 12.96 -0.16 -32.11
CA ASP A 104 12.21 0.72 -33.03
C ASP A 104 12.90 0.87 -34.39
N THR A 105 14.23 0.78 -34.41
CA THR A 105 15.05 0.97 -35.62
C THR A 105 15.49 -0.34 -36.29
N GLU A 106 15.01 -1.49 -35.82
CA GLU A 106 15.41 -2.82 -36.33
C GLU A 106 14.54 -3.33 -37.50
N GLN A 107 13.45 -2.64 -37.81
CA GLN A 107 12.43 -3.09 -38.78
C GLN A 107 12.72 -2.61 -40.22
N ASP A 108 11.68 -2.52 -41.06
CA ASP A 108 11.74 -2.21 -42.49
C ASP A 108 11.87 -0.70 -42.84
N LEU A 109 12.08 0.18 -41.85
CA LEU A 109 12.29 1.62 -42.02
C LEU A 109 13.64 2.09 -41.47
N SER A 110 14.25 3.07 -42.13
CA SER A 110 15.43 3.78 -41.57
C SER A 110 15.04 4.71 -40.42
N TYR A 111 15.99 5.04 -39.54
CA TYR A 111 15.79 6.03 -38.48
C TYR A 111 15.21 7.34 -39.07
N GLN A 112 15.79 7.88 -40.15
CA GLN A 112 15.29 9.12 -40.76
C GLN A 112 13.87 9.01 -41.33
N GLU A 113 13.41 7.81 -41.70
CA GLU A 113 12.01 7.58 -42.09
C GLU A 113 11.09 7.57 -40.86
N ILE A 114 11.50 6.90 -39.78
CA ILE A 114 10.78 6.89 -38.50
C ILE A 114 10.65 8.31 -37.93
N THR A 115 11.75 9.07 -37.87
CA THR A 115 11.77 10.48 -37.43
C THR A 115 10.77 11.33 -38.22
N ARG A 116 10.71 11.15 -39.55
CA ARG A 116 9.77 11.89 -40.40
C ARG A 116 8.32 11.53 -40.11
N LEU A 117 8.01 10.26 -39.79
CA LEU A 117 6.67 9.86 -39.37
C LEU A 117 6.30 10.52 -38.04
N ILE A 118 7.16 10.41 -37.02
CA ILE A 118 6.92 10.94 -35.68
C ILE A 118 6.74 12.45 -35.70
N THR A 119 7.65 13.18 -36.33
CA THR A 119 7.62 14.65 -36.37
C THR A 119 6.56 15.24 -37.30
N SER A 120 5.89 14.40 -38.11
CA SER A 120 4.74 14.82 -38.91
C SER A 120 3.40 14.78 -38.16
N ALA A 121 3.38 14.22 -36.95
CA ALA A 121 2.18 14.09 -36.14
C ALA A 121 1.83 15.38 -35.38
N THR A 122 0.56 15.58 -35.04
CA THR A 122 0.00 16.92 -34.73
C THR A 122 0.37 17.42 -33.33
N ASN A 123 0.37 16.53 -32.34
CA ASN A 123 0.62 16.89 -30.93
C ASN A 123 2.04 16.48 -30.47
N CYS A 124 2.91 16.19 -31.42
CA CYS A 124 4.26 15.71 -31.18
C CYS A 124 5.20 16.87 -30.83
N LEU A 125 5.93 16.74 -29.71
CA LEU A 125 6.91 17.72 -29.23
C LEU A 125 8.34 17.43 -29.73
N ASN A 126 8.54 16.33 -30.49
CA ASN A 126 9.85 16.00 -31.03
C ASN A 126 10.32 17.00 -32.10
N GLU A 127 11.63 17.20 -32.17
CA GLU A 127 12.29 17.97 -33.21
C GLU A 127 13.31 17.10 -33.94
N VAL A 128 13.70 17.53 -35.14
CA VAL A 128 14.69 16.86 -35.98
C VAL A 128 16.05 17.53 -35.79
N ASN A 129 17.10 16.75 -35.60
CA ASN A 129 18.48 17.25 -35.50
C ASN A 129 19.14 17.37 -36.89
N ASP A 130 20.38 17.88 -36.94
CA ASP A 130 21.12 18.07 -38.19
C ASP A 130 21.39 16.77 -38.98
N LYS A 131 21.22 15.60 -38.37
CA LYS A 131 21.38 14.27 -38.99
C LYS A 131 20.06 13.68 -39.50
N GLY A 132 18.93 14.35 -39.29
CA GLY A 132 17.60 13.81 -39.63
C GLY A 132 17.06 12.81 -38.60
N GLU A 133 17.65 12.76 -37.41
CA GLU A 133 17.25 11.91 -36.28
C GLU A 133 16.46 12.75 -35.26
N LEU A 134 15.87 12.11 -34.24
CA LEU A 134 15.21 12.85 -33.16
C LEU A 134 16.26 13.64 -32.36
N SER A 135 15.95 14.90 -32.05
CA SER A 135 16.79 15.74 -31.20
C SER A 135 16.60 15.40 -29.72
N ASP A 136 17.70 15.41 -28.96
CA ASP A 136 17.63 15.57 -27.51
C ASP A 136 16.90 16.88 -27.18
N ARG A 137 15.93 16.82 -26.26
CA ARG A 137 14.99 17.92 -26.00
C ARG A 137 14.87 18.21 -24.51
N ILE A 138 14.59 19.47 -24.20
CA ILE A 138 14.20 19.93 -22.88
C ILE A 138 12.79 20.48 -23.00
N LEU A 139 11.86 19.94 -22.21
CA LEU A 139 10.55 20.54 -22.06
C LEU A 139 10.57 21.42 -20.81
N GLU A 140 10.24 22.70 -20.99
CA GLU A 140 10.09 23.65 -19.90
C GLU A 140 8.66 23.56 -19.36
N VAL A 141 8.52 23.32 -18.05
CA VAL A 141 7.24 23.42 -17.36
C VAL A 141 7.19 24.76 -16.65
N LYS A 142 6.29 25.63 -17.10
CA LYS A 142 6.11 26.96 -16.54
C LYS A 142 5.32 26.94 -15.23
N ASP A 143 5.45 28.00 -14.43
CA ASP A 143 4.55 28.29 -13.33
C ASP A 143 3.08 28.29 -13.79
N LYS A 144 2.14 28.25 -12.85
CA LYS A 144 0.70 28.27 -13.19
C LYS A 144 0.23 29.55 -13.90
N GLN A 145 1.07 30.59 -13.97
CA GLN A 145 0.80 31.82 -14.74
C GLN A 145 1.34 31.75 -16.18
N GLY A 146 2.13 30.72 -16.52
CA GLY A 146 2.83 30.61 -17.81
C GLY A 146 4.04 31.54 -17.94
N ILE A 147 4.66 31.98 -16.84
CA ILE A 147 5.70 33.03 -16.86
C ILE A 147 7.10 32.46 -16.60
N SER A 148 7.40 31.99 -15.39
CA SER A 148 8.72 31.43 -15.05
C SER A 148 8.79 29.93 -15.33
N THR A 149 9.97 29.41 -15.66
CA THR A 149 10.20 27.96 -15.74
C THR A 149 10.47 27.43 -14.34
N GLU A 150 9.62 26.51 -13.89
CA GLU A 150 9.65 25.96 -12.51
C GLU A 150 10.07 24.48 -12.48
N ALA A 151 9.97 23.77 -13.60
CA ALA A 151 10.54 22.43 -13.74
C ALA A 151 11.06 22.16 -15.16
N LEU A 152 11.98 21.21 -15.29
CA LEU A 152 12.54 20.76 -16.57
C LEU A 152 12.30 19.26 -16.78
N ILE A 153 12.08 18.86 -18.03
CA ILE A 153 12.03 17.46 -18.45
C ILE A 153 13.06 17.25 -19.56
N TYR A 154 14.14 16.54 -19.24
CA TYR A 154 15.15 16.12 -20.20
C TYR A 154 14.69 14.84 -20.91
N CYS A 155 14.59 14.88 -22.23
CA CYS A 155 14.26 13.73 -23.08
C CYS A 155 15.46 13.43 -23.97
N LEU A 156 16.13 12.32 -23.72
CA LEU A 156 17.41 11.98 -24.35
C LEU A 156 17.31 10.70 -25.17
N ASP A 157 17.98 10.66 -26.32
CA ASP A 157 18.20 9.43 -27.07
C ASP A 157 19.35 8.64 -26.42
N SER A 158 19.03 7.45 -25.89
CA SER A 158 20.02 6.51 -25.35
C SER A 158 20.70 5.66 -26.43
N HIS A 159 20.34 5.86 -27.70
CA HIS A 159 20.77 5.09 -28.88
C HIS A 159 20.25 3.64 -28.84
N SER A 160 20.72 2.82 -29.78
CA SER A 160 20.38 1.39 -29.89
C SER A 160 21.55 0.52 -29.39
N ASN A 161 22.12 -0.33 -30.24
CA ASN A 161 23.23 -1.22 -29.88
C ASN A 161 24.62 -0.55 -29.98
N SER A 162 25.58 -1.06 -29.21
CA SER A 162 26.98 -0.62 -29.29
C SER A 162 27.56 -0.86 -30.69
N LEU A 163 28.19 0.18 -31.26
CA LEU A 163 28.92 0.07 -32.53
C LEU A 163 30.37 -0.40 -32.35
N LEU A 164 30.85 -0.51 -31.10
CA LEU A 164 32.21 -0.98 -30.81
C LEU A 164 32.24 -2.49 -30.67
N SER A 165 33.01 -3.17 -31.53
CA SER A 165 33.14 -4.64 -31.51
C SER A 165 33.62 -5.25 -30.19
N GLN A 166 34.27 -4.45 -29.34
CA GLN A 166 34.80 -4.86 -28.03
C GLN A 166 33.75 -4.77 -26.91
N VAL A 167 32.64 -4.08 -27.16
CA VAL A 167 31.59 -3.79 -26.18
C VAL A 167 30.31 -4.43 -26.69
N GLY A 168 29.88 -5.49 -26.01
CA GLY A 168 28.65 -6.18 -26.36
C GLY A 168 27.41 -5.36 -25.98
N GLY A 169 26.25 -5.78 -26.50
CA GLY A 169 24.95 -5.24 -26.09
C GLY A 169 24.75 -3.78 -26.48
N TYR A 170 24.37 -2.97 -25.49
CA TYR A 170 23.71 -1.69 -25.67
C TYR A 170 24.66 -0.49 -25.71
N ALA A 171 24.26 0.55 -26.43
CA ALA A 171 24.96 1.84 -26.46
C ALA A 171 24.71 2.66 -25.19
N TRP A 172 25.52 3.70 -24.99
CA TRP A 172 25.45 4.60 -23.84
C TRP A 172 25.16 6.04 -24.29
N ILE A 173 24.68 6.86 -23.35
CA ILE A 173 24.56 8.32 -23.57
C ILE A 173 25.97 8.88 -23.80
N ASN A 174 26.19 9.46 -24.98
CA ASN A 174 27.51 9.86 -25.45
C ASN A 174 28.06 11.07 -24.71
N TYR A 175 29.39 11.21 -24.69
CA TYR A 175 30.07 12.33 -24.02
C TYR A 175 29.58 13.71 -24.47
N ASP A 176 29.26 13.89 -25.75
CA ASP A 176 28.74 15.15 -26.28
C ASP A 176 27.32 15.45 -25.77
N GLN A 177 26.48 14.43 -25.54
CA GLN A 177 25.16 14.59 -24.93
C GLN A 177 25.29 14.96 -23.44
N ILE A 178 26.24 14.35 -22.72
CA ILE A 178 26.54 14.70 -21.33
C ILE A 178 27.04 16.16 -21.24
N ALA A 179 27.93 16.56 -22.16
CA ALA A 179 28.41 17.93 -22.24
C ALA A 179 27.27 18.92 -22.54
N TRP A 180 26.41 18.59 -23.50
CA TRP A 180 25.20 19.36 -23.79
C TRP A 180 24.28 19.49 -22.57
N TYR A 181 24.01 18.40 -21.85
CA TYR A 181 23.19 18.43 -20.64
C TYR A 181 23.79 19.37 -19.57
N ARG A 182 25.10 19.27 -19.30
CA ARG A 182 25.79 20.17 -18.36
C ARG A 182 25.64 21.63 -18.77
N ASP A 183 25.81 21.94 -20.06
CA ASP A 183 25.66 23.29 -20.58
C ASP A 183 24.22 23.82 -20.42
N GLN A 184 23.21 22.98 -20.68
CA GLN A 184 21.82 23.36 -20.50
C GLN A 184 21.45 23.56 -19.02
N SER A 185 21.83 22.65 -18.14
CA SER A 185 21.61 22.80 -16.69
C SER A 185 22.26 24.09 -16.17
N ASN A 186 23.52 24.36 -16.51
CA ASN A 186 24.20 25.60 -16.14
C ASN A 186 23.49 26.84 -16.67
N ARG A 187 22.96 26.79 -17.91
CA ARG A 187 22.19 27.89 -18.51
C ARG A 187 20.91 28.17 -17.73
N TYR A 188 20.11 27.14 -17.41
CA TYR A 188 18.87 27.32 -16.63
C TYR A 188 19.16 27.77 -15.20
N LYS A 189 20.19 27.21 -14.56
CA LYS A 189 20.66 27.64 -13.24
C LYS A 189 21.02 29.12 -13.23
N ALA A 190 21.74 29.59 -14.24
CA ALA A 190 22.09 31.02 -14.37
C ALA A 190 20.85 31.90 -14.59
N GLN A 191 19.84 31.41 -15.32
CA GLN A 191 18.56 32.11 -15.52
C GLN A 191 17.71 32.13 -14.24
N ASN A 192 17.89 31.14 -13.36
CA ASN A 192 17.16 30.98 -12.09
C ASN A 192 17.96 31.49 -10.87
N GLY A 193 18.66 32.62 -11.02
CA GLY A 193 19.35 33.26 -9.90
C GLY A 193 20.50 32.48 -9.26
N GLY A 194 21.03 31.47 -9.97
CA GLY A 194 22.11 30.61 -9.49
C GLY A 194 21.64 29.30 -8.85
N GLU A 195 20.33 29.06 -8.74
CA GLU A 195 19.76 27.84 -8.18
C GLU A 195 19.33 26.86 -9.27
N PRO A 196 19.65 25.55 -9.16
CA PRO A 196 19.18 24.55 -10.12
C PRO A 196 17.65 24.46 -10.15
N ILE A 197 17.06 24.39 -11.34
CA ILE A 197 15.62 24.16 -11.51
C ILE A 197 15.35 22.65 -11.34
N PRO A 198 14.38 22.22 -10.52
CA PRO A 198 14.05 20.80 -10.38
C PRO A 198 13.77 20.12 -11.73
N ALA A 199 14.36 18.95 -11.97
CA ALA A 199 14.26 18.28 -13.26
C ALA A 199 14.01 16.77 -13.18
N LEU A 200 13.33 16.24 -14.20
CA LEU A 200 13.28 14.81 -14.50
C LEU A 200 14.02 14.51 -15.80
N ALA A 201 14.55 13.30 -15.93
CA ALA A 201 15.14 12.80 -17.17
C ALA A 201 14.44 11.53 -17.64
N PHE A 202 14.27 11.38 -18.95
CA PHE A 202 13.65 10.23 -19.60
C PHE A 202 14.52 9.77 -20.78
N PHE A 203 14.73 8.47 -20.88
CA PHE A 203 15.39 7.78 -22.00
C PHE A 203 15.06 6.29 -21.98
N HIS A 204 15.44 5.51 -23.00
CA HIS A 204 15.00 4.11 -23.08
C HIS A 204 15.88 3.15 -22.28
N ILE A 205 17.20 3.14 -22.54
CA ILE A 205 18.15 2.17 -21.95
C ILE A 205 18.60 2.64 -20.55
N PRO A 206 18.49 1.80 -19.50
CA PRO A 206 18.82 2.19 -18.13
C PRO A 206 20.30 2.52 -17.94
N LEU A 207 20.59 3.36 -16.93
CA LEU A 207 21.96 3.62 -16.51
C LEU A 207 22.51 2.44 -15.70
N VAL A 208 23.83 2.26 -15.66
CA VAL A 208 24.47 1.17 -14.91
C VAL A 208 24.17 1.22 -13.40
N GLU A 209 23.86 2.40 -12.87
CA GLU A 209 23.55 2.64 -11.47
C GLU A 209 22.21 2.02 -11.02
N TYR A 210 21.31 1.64 -11.95
CA TYR A 210 20.02 1.04 -11.62
C TYR A 210 20.16 -0.26 -10.81
N THR A 211 21.15 -1.09 -11.16
CA THR A 211 21.45 -2.34 -10.44
C THR A 211 21.82 -2.06 -8.98
N GLU A 212 22.67 -1.06 -8.74
CA GLU A 212 23.12 -0.73 -7.39
C GLU A 212 22.00 -0.06 -6.58
N ALA A 213 21.21 0.81 -7.21
CA ALA A 213 20.02 1.41 -6.59
C ALA A 213 19.04 0.35 -6.07
N PHE A 214 18.75 -0.66 -6.89
CA PHE A 214 17.88 -1.77 -6.49
C PHE A 214 18.49 -2.63 -5.38
N ASN A 215 19.80 -2.88 -5.42
CA ASN A 215 20.45 -3.72 -4.41
C ASN A 215 20.50 -3.04 -3.04
N GLN A 216 20.68 -1.71 -3.01
CA GLN A 216 20.74 -0.94 -1.77
C GLN A 216 19.36 -0.69 -1.17
N ARG A 217 18.36 -0.38 -2.00
CA ARG A 217 16.99 0.02 -1.57
C ARG A 217 16.99 1.12 -0.50
N GLU A 218 17.96 2.04 -0.57
CA GLU A 218 18.08 3.16 0.37
C GLU A 218 17.13 4.28 -0.04
N GLY A 219 16.24 4.70 0.86
CA GLY A 219 15.32 5.81 0.60
C GLY A 219 14.02 5.38 -0.09
N ALA A 220 13.56 6.16 -1.07
CA ALA A 220 12.27 5.92 -1.70
C ALA A 220 12.40 4.69 -2.60
N PHE A 221 11.63 3.65 -2.28
CA PHE A 221 11.59 2.40 -3.03
C PHE A 221 10.14 1.91 -3.18
N SER A 222 9.78 1.45 -4.37
CA SER A 222 8.51 0.79 -4.66
C SER A 222 8.62 -0.03 -5.94
N GLY A 223 7.70 -0.97 -6.15
CA GLY A 223 7.62 -1.79 -7.35
C GLY A 223 8.50 -3.04 -7.30
N ILE A 224 8.67 -3.69 -8.45
CA ILE A 224 9.30 -5.00 -8.57
C ILE A 224 10.39 -5.03 -9.64
N ARG A 225 11.31 -5.98 -9.43
CA ARG A 225 12.33 -6.40 -10.38
C ARG A 225 12.27 -7.92 -10.54
N LEU A 226 11.89 -8.41 -11.71
CA LEU A 226 11.84 -9.85 -12.00
C LEU A 226 12.95 -10.31 -12.95
N GLU A 227 13.62 -9.36 -13.62
CA GLU A 227 14.76 -9.61 -14.49
C GLU A 227 16.00 -8.77 -14.12
N ARG A 228 17.12 -9.06 -14.79
CA ARG A 228 18.33 -8.25 -14.59
C ARG A 228 18.22 -7.04 -15.49
N GLU A 229 18.60 -5.89 -14.93
CA GLU A 229 18.70 -4.65 -15.69
C GLU A 229 19.69 -4.86 -16.84
N CYS A 230 19.35 -4.30 -17.99
CA CYS A 230 20.15 -4.36 -19.21
C CYS A 230 20.74 -2.98 -19.58
N PRO A 231 21.60 -2.38 -18.74
CA PRO A 231 22.27 -1.13 -19.08
C PRO A 231 23.39 -1.37 -20.11
N ALA A 232 23.97 -0.28 -20.61
CA ALA A 232 25.22 -0.35 -21.38
C ALA A 232 26.37 -0.97 -20.57
N ASP A 233 27.24 -1.75 -21.22
CA ASP A 233 28.44 -2.32 -20.61
C ASP A 233 29.51 -1.27 -20.25
N ILE A 234 29.30 -0.01 -20.65
CA ILE A 234 30.16 1.13 -20.36
C ILE A 234 29.40 2.20 -19.58
N ASN A 235 29.99 2.65 -18.47
CA ASN A 235 29.54 3.84 -17.77
C ASN A 235 30.18 5.10 -18.39
N SER A 236 29.41 5.89 -19.12
CA SER A 236 29.86 7.15 -19.72
C SER A 236 29.90 8.33 -18.75
N GLY A 237 29.33 8.20 -17.55
CA GLY A 237 29.34 9.21 -16.49
C GLY A 237 28.11 10.12 -16.43
N MET A 238 27.00 9.77 -17.10
CA MET A 238 25.77 10.59 -17.09
C MET A 238 25.20 10.77 -15.68
N PHE A 239 25.12 9.70 -14.88
CA PHE A 239 24.64 9.80 -13.49
C PHE A 239 25.50 10.75 -12.64
N GLY A 240 26.84 10.66 -12.80
CA GLY A 240 27.77 11.58 -12.13
C GLY A 240 27.55 13.03 -12.55
N ALA A 241 27.31 13.29 -13.84
CA ALA A 241 26.97 14.62 -14.32
C ALA A 241 25.67 15.14 -13.67
N MET A 242 24.65 14.31 -13.53
CA MET A 242 23.39 14.68 -12.88
C MET A 242 23.56 15.03 -11.40
N LEU A 243 24.38 14.25 -10.68
CA LEU A 243 24.73 14.56 -9.29
C LEU A 243 25.47 15.91 -9.16
N GLU A 244 26.43 16.18 -10.05
CA GLU A 244 27.21 17.42 -10.04
C GLU A 244 26.35 18.67 -10.31
N GLN A 245 25.39 18.56 -11.24
CA GLN A 245 24.50 19.66 -11.60
C GLN A 245 23.43 19.91 -10.53
N GLY A 246 22.91 18.84 -9.92
CA GLY A 246 21.99 18.90 -8.79
C GLY A 246 20.59 19.37 -9.14
N ASP A 247 20.21 19.43 -10.40
CA ASP A 247 18.84 19.72 -10.89
C ASP A 247 17.96 18.45 -10.94
N VAL A 248 18.49 17.35 -11.47
CA VAL A 248 17.75 16.10 -11.68
C VAL A 248 17.41 15.41 -10.36
N MET A 249 16.12 15.21 -10.11
CA MET A 249 15.59 14.48 -8.95
C MET A 249 15.11 13.06 -9.29
N GLY A 250 14.85 12.78 -10.56
CA GLY A 250 14.43 11.46 -11.01
C GLY A 250 14.80 11.17 -12.46
N VAL A 251 15.10 9.91 -12.75
CA VAL A 251 15.43 9.38 -14.08
C VAL A 251 14.49 8.22 -14.35
N PHE A 252 13.85 8.21 -15.52
CA PHE A 252 12.85 7.21 -15.88
C PHE A 252 13.16 6.52 -17.21
N THR A 253 13.12 5.19 -17.21
CA THR A 253 13.51 4.36 -18.36
C THR A 253 12.51 3.25 -18.71
N GLY A 254 12.71 2.59 -19.85
CA GLY A 254 11.97 1.43 -20.32
C GLY A 254 12.85 0.18 -20.36
N HIS A 255 12.79 -0.56 -21.47
CA HIS A 255 13.74 -1.59 -21.91
C HIS A 255 13.60 -2.96 -21.23
N ASP A 256 13.57 -2.99 -19.89
CA ASP A 256 13.41 -4.22 -19.13
C ASP A 256 11.92 -4.43 -18.77
N HIS A 257 11.24 -5.31 -19.52
CA HIS A 257 9.78 -5.50 -19.49
C HIS A 257 9.18 -5.90 -18.13
N ASP A 258 9.85 -6.75 -17.36
CA ASP A 258 9.38 -7.25 -16.07
C ASP A 258 9.98 -6.48 -14.87
N ASN A 259 10.55 -5.30 -15.14
CA ASN A 259 10.98 -4.35 -14.14
C ASN A 259 10.08 -3.12 -14.18
N ASP A 260 9.60 -2.69 -13.02
CA ASP A 260 8.83 -1.46 -12.87
C ASP A 260 9.17 -0.73 -11.56
N TYR A 261 10.27 -1.11 -10.93
CA TYR A 261 10.63 -0.55 -9.66
C TYR A 261 11.10 0.90 -9.81
N VAL A 262 11.03 1.61 -8.70
CA VAL A 262 11.64 2.90 -8.44
C VAL A 262 12.57 2.72 -7.25
N ALA A 263 13.80 3.19 -7.35
CA ALA A 263 14.79 3.09 -6.29
C ALA A 263 15.60 4.39 -6.20
N SER A 264 15.69 4.94 -5.00
CA SER A 264 16.56 6.07 -4.72
C SER A 264 18.03 5.64 -4.69
N TYR A 265 18.89 6.44 -5.31
CA TYR A 265 20.33 6.27 -5.28
C TYR A 265 21.02 7.62 -5.22
N LYS A 266 21.75 7.87 -4.12
CA LYS A 266 22.49 9.13 -3.88
C LYS A 266 21.64 10.40 -4.08
N GLY A 267 20.34 10.33 -3.74
CA GLY A 267 19.41 11.46 -3.81
C GLY A 267 18.70 11.64 -5.16
N ILE A 268 18.96 10.78 -6.15
CA ILE A 268 18.23 10.72 -7.42
C ILE A 268 17.39 9.44 -7.43
N THR A 269 16.10 9.55 -7.78
CA THR A 269 15.24 8.36 -7.96
C THR A 269 15.45 7.77 -9.37
N LEU A 270 15.83 6.50 -9.47
CA LEU A 270 15.95 5.76 -10.73
C LEU A 270 14.71 4.87 -10.87
N GLY A 271 13.96 4.97 -11.97
CA GLY A 271 12.65 4.33 -12.12
C GLY A 271 12.40 3.70 -13.48
N TYR A 272 11.93 2.47 -13.51
CA TYR A 272 11.39 1.86 -14.73
C TYR A 272 9.94 2.27 -14.97
N GLY A 273 9.55 2.47 -16.22
CA GLY A 273 8.15 2.51 -16.63
C GLY A 273 7.49 1.15 -16.45
N ARG A 274 6.15 1.09 -16.53
CA ARG A 274 5.44 -0.18 -16.63
C ARG A 274 5.24 -0.52 -18.11
N PHE A 275 5.62 -1.74 -18.51
CA PHE A 275 5.37 -2.27 -19.85
C PHE A 275 3.92 -2.01 -20.27
N SER A 276 3.74 -1.31 -21.39
CA SER A 276 2.43 -0.84 -21.85
C SER A 276 1.82 -1.72 -22.93
N GLY A 277 2.59 -2.67 -23.48
CA GLY A 277 2.21 -3.54 -24.58
C GLY A 277 1.33 -4.75 -24.21
N GLY A 278 0.96 -5.53 -25.22
CA GLY A 278 0.36 -6.86 -25.05
C GLY A 278 1.38 -8.00 -25.21
N LYS A 279 0.90 -9.24 -25.27
CA LYS A 279 1.74 -10.44 -25.42
C LYS A 279 2.30 -10.63 -26.85
N THR A 280 2.97 -9.62 -27.38
CA THR A 280 3.73 -9.68 -28.63
C THR A 280 5.19 -10.08 -28.42
N THR A 281 5.69 -9.89 -27.20
CA THR A 281 7.00 -10.29 -26.68
C THR A 281 6.84 -10.95 -25.29
N TYR A 282 7.95 -11.28 -24.63
CA TYR A 282 7.92 -11.80 -23.26
C TYR A 282 7.46 -10.69 -22.28
N ILE A 283 6.52 -11.03 -21.41
CA ILE A 283 6.01 -10.18 -20.34
C ILE A 283 5.20 -11.06 -19.40
N ASP A 284 5.51 -11.01 -18.10
CA ASP A 284 4.84 -11.76 -17.05
C ASP A 284 4.04 -10.85 -16.10
N LEU A 285 4.23 -9.54 -16.18
CA LEU A 285 3.46 -8.52 -15.48
C LEU A 285 2.20 -8.06 -16.25
N GLN A 286 1.17 -7.62 -15.52
CA GLN A 286 0.02 -6.98 -16.17
C GLN A 286 0.42 -5.65 -16.83
N PRO A 287 -0.06 -5.37 -18.07
CA PRO A 287 0.24 -4.10 -18.74
C PRO A 287 -0.31 -2.88 -18.00
N GLY A 288 0.38 -1.75 -18.15
CA GLY A 288 -0.01 -0.50 -17.51
C GLY A 288 0.86 0.67 -17.95
N ALA A 289 0.84 1.73 -17.14
CA ALA A 289 1.63 2.93 -17.36
C ALA A 289 2.09 3.51 -16.03
N ARG A 290 3.22 4.22 -16.04
CA ARG A 290 3.67 4.98 -14.88
C ARG A 290 3.11 6.39 -14.93
N VAL A 291 2.53 6.82 -13.82
CA VAL A 291 2.07 8.20 -13.62
C VAL A 291 3.06 8.90 -12.71
N ILE A 292 3.45 10.13 -13.05
CA ILE A 292 4.36 10.96 -12.26
C ILE A 292 3.71 12.32 -12.10
N THR A 293 3.71 12.86 -10.88
CA THR A 293 3.16 14.20 -10.60
C THR A 293 4.23 15.07 -9.97
N LEU A 294 4.53 16.19 -10.63
CA LEU A 294 5.36 17.27 -10.13
C LEU A 294 4.52 18.27 -9.34
N TYR A 295 5.18 19.00 -8.43
CA TYR A 295 4.55 20.04 -7.63
C TYR A 295 5.29 21.36 -7.76
N GLU A 296 4.56 22.42 -8.08
CA GLU A 296 5.09 23.78 -8.25
C GLU A 296 5.87 24.22 -7.00
N GLY A 297 7.07 24.76 -7.19
CA GLY A 297 7.95 25.23 -6.11
C GLY A 297 8.56 24.13 -5.23
N ARG A 298 8.45 22.85 -5.61
CA ARG A 298 9.00 21.73 -4.83
C ARG A 298 9.97 20.87 -5.65
N LYS A 299 11.13 20.57 -5.06
CA LYS A 299 12.07 19.56 -5.56
C LYS A 299 11.67 18.16 -5.09
N GLU A 300 10.49 17.72 -5.48
CA GLU A 300 9.94 16.39 -5.19
C GLU A 300 8.86 16.03 -6.21
N PHE A 301 8.57 14.75 -6.33
CA PHE A 301 7.47 14.23 -7.15
C PHE A 301 6.82 13.03 -6.47
N THR A 302 5.59 12.72 -6.88
CA THR A 302 4.97 11.43 -6.58
C THR A 302 4.88 10.58 -7.84
N SER A 303 4.88 9.27 -7.68
CA SER A 303 4.68 8.34 -8.80
C SER A 303 3.84 7.16 -8.37
N TYR A 304 3.16 6.52 -9.31
CA TYR A 304 2.50 5.23 -9.14
C TYR A 304 2.33 4.55 -10.49
N ILE A 305 1.94 3.29 -10.47
CA ILE A 305 1.59 2.53 -11.68
C ILE A 305 0.07 2.43 -11.77
N ARG A 306 -0.48 2.78 -12.93
CA ARG A 306 -1.85 2.50 -13.30
C ARG A 306 -1.88 1.27 -14.22
N LEU A 307 -2.54 0.21 -13.76
CA LEU A 307 -2.72 -1.01 -14.55
C LEU A 307 -3.87 -0.87 -15.55
N GLN A 308 -3.87 -1.71 -16.58
CA GLN A 308 -4.90 -1.77 -17.62
C GLN A 308 -6.33 -1.93 -17.07
N ASP A 309 -6.48 -2.59 -15.92
CA ASP A 309 -7.78 -2.81 -15.26
C ASP A 309 -8.24 -1.62 -14.40
N GLY A 310 -7.44 -0.55 -14.34
CA GLY A 310 -7.74 0.67 -13.58
C GLY A 310 -7.22 0.68 -12.14
N ARG A 311 -6.57 -0.39 -11.65
CA ARG A 311 -5.91 -0.39 -10.34
C ARG A 311 -4.73 0.59 -10.32
N ILE A 312 -4.49 1.14 -9.14
CA ILE A 312 -3.29 1.93 -8.83
C ILE A 312 -2.45 1.16 -7.82
N ILE A 313 -1.20 0.92 -8.17
CA ILE A 313 -0.23 0.21 -7.33
C ILE A 313 1.07 1.03 -7.24
N ASP A 314 1.95 0.66 -6.32
CA ASP A 314 3.31 1.22 -6.19
C ASP A 314 3.37 2.74 -6.04
N LYS A 315 2.52 3.27 -5.16
CA LYS A 315 2.53 4.69 -4.82
C LYS A 315 3.85 5.05 -4.11
N LEU A 316 4.56 6.02 -4.67
CA LEU A 316 5.85 6.52 -4.23
C LEU A 316 5.79 8.03 -4.01
N ASN A 317 6.53 8.51 -3.01
CA ASN A 317 7.01 9.88 -2.94
C ASN A 317 8.53 9.91 -3.08
N SER A 318 9.07 10.74 -3.98
CA SER A 318 10.51 10.77 -4.33
C SER A 318 11.41 11.26 -3.21
N LYS A 319 10.88 12.01 -2.24
CA LYS A 319 11.57 12.19 -0.97
C LYS A 319 11.21 11.02 -0.09
N ALA A 320 12.20 10.16 0.15
CA ALA A 320 12.20 9.33 1.34
C ALA A 320 12.02 10.28 2.52
N ARG A 321 10.84 10.31 3.10
CA ARG A 321 10.72 10.86 4.44
C ARG A 321 11.65 9.98 5.29
N PRO A 322 12.53 10.54 6.15
CA PRO A 322 13.13 9.72 7.20
C PRO A 322 11.98 8.88 7.76
N GLU A 323 12.14 7.55 7.82
CA GLU A 323 11.08 6.59 8.15
C GLU A 323 10.10 7.27 9.09
N ARG A 324 8.87 7.55 8.62
CA ARG A 324 7.93 8.39 9.36
C ARG A 324 7.93 7.88 10.79
N ASP A 325 8.22 8.73 11.76
CA ASP A 325 8.34 8.33 13.16
C ASP A 325 7.67 9.40 13.99
N ILE A 326 6.35 9.40 13.90
CA ILE A 326 5.50 10.36 14.58
C ILE A 326 4.94 9.72 15.85
N THR A 327 5.02 10.45 16.95
CA THR A 327 4.43 10.07 18.23
C THR A 327 3.56 11.22 18.72
N PHE A 328 2.30 10.93 19.06
CA PHE A 328 1.36 11.92 19.56
C PHE A 328 0.61 11.40 20.76
N ALA A 329 0.11 12.31 21.59
CA ALA A 329 -0.75 11.98 22.70
C ALA A 329 -2.20 12.40 22.41
N VAL A 330 -3.15 11.64 22.92
CA VAL A 330 -4.57 11.99 22.88
C VAL A 330 -5.11 12.05 24.30
N VAL A 331 -5.68 13.19 24.67
CA VAL A 331 -6.39 13.40 25.93
C VAL A 331 -7.88 13.57 25.63
N ALA A 332 -8.74 13.34 26.61
CA ALA A 332 -10.17 13.59 26.49
C ALA A 332 -10.75 14.06 27.81
N ASP A 333 -11.95 14.64 27.78
CA ASP A 333 -12.79 14.89 28.96
C ASP A 333 -11.99 15.64 30.06
N LEU A 334 -11.49 16.82 29.69
CA LEU A 334 -10.68 17.69 30.57
C LEU A 334 -11.56 18.40 31.61
N HIS A 335 -12.80 18.75 31.24
CA HIS A 335 -13.81 19.35 32.10
C HIS A 335 -13.30 20.51 32.98
N PHE A 336 -12.74 21.56 32.38
CA PHE A 336 -12.38 22.76 33.13
C PHE A 336 -13.66 23.43 33.72
N ASP A 337 -13.82 23.43 35.06
CA ASP A 337 -15.12 23.76 35.71
C ASP A 337 -15.13 24.60 37.02
N LEU A 338 -13.98 25.13 37.47
CA LEU A 338 -13.80 25.99 38.66
C LEU A 338 -14.22 25.39 40.03
N LEU A 339 -14.50 24.10 40.17
CA LEU A 339 -14.70 23.47 41.49
C LEU A 339 -13.43 23.56 42.36
N PRO A 340 -13.54 23.60 43.71
CA PRO A 340 -12.38 23.81 44.58
C PRO A 340 -11.45 22.59 44.50
N GLU A 341 -10.16 22.86 44.29
CA GLU A 341 -9.04 21.90 44.38
C GLU A 341 -8.76 21.03 43.13
N SER A 342 -8.37 21.63 42.01
CA SER A 342 -7.08 21.32 41.39
C SER A 342 -6.79 22.27 40.23
N ASP A 343 -5.55 22.69 40.12
CA ASP A 343 -5.03 23.54 39.04
C ASP A 343 -4.95 22.77 37.68
N GLN A 344 -5.74 21.68 37.54
CA GLN A 344 -5.88 20.73 36.42
C GLN A 344 -4.61 20.58 35.55
N TYR A 345 -3.46 20.31 36.21
CA TYR A 345 -2.14 20.28 35.56
C TYR A 345 -1.44 18.92 35.64
N TYR A 346 -1.98 17.93 36.38
CA TYR A 346 -1.25 16.68 36.67
C TYR A 346 -0.98 15.90 35.38
N HIS A 347 -2.00 15.76 34.52
CA HIS A 347 -1.85 15.19 33.19
C HIS A 347 -0.94 16.05 32.29
N VAL A 348 -0.93 17.39 32.41
CA VAL A 348 -0.01 18.27 31.66
C VAL A 348 1.44 18.00 32.02
N ARG A 349 1.75 17.88 33.32
CA ARG A 349 3.09 17.51 33.79
C ARG A 349 3.48 16.11 33.32
N ALA A 350 2.57 15.14 33.41
CA ALA A 350 2.81 13.79 32.92
C ALA A 350 3.11 13.76 31.40
N LEU A 351 2.34 14.50 30.59
CA LEU A 351 2.59 14.67 29.16
C LEU A 351 3.96 15.29 28.88
N ASN A 352 4.30 16.37 29.61
CA ASN A 352 5.59 17.06 29.51
C ASN A 352 6.79 16.19 29.94
N ASN A 353 6.54 15.09 30.66
CA ASN A 353 7.54 14.14 31.13
C ASN A 353 7.62 12.86 30.29
N LEU A 354 6.81 12.69 29.23
CA LEU A 354 6.83 11.46 28.42
C LEU A 354 8.19 11.22 27.74
N GLU A 355 8.78 12.26 27.17
CA GLU A 355 10.06 12.16 26.45
C GLU A 355 11.16 11.63 27.38
N ASN A 356 11.80 10.54 26.94
CA ASN A 356 12.83 9.79 27.63
C ASN A 356 12.40 9.00 28.87
N ASN A 357 11.14 9.09 29.32
CA ASN A 357 10.64 8.33 30.48
C ASN A 357 9.56 7.30 30.10
N PHE A 358 8.83 7.50 29.01
CA PHE A 358 7.87 6.51 28.52
C PHE A 358 8.62 5.38 27.79
N VAL A 359 8.38 4.15 28.22
CA VAL A 359 8.88 2.93 27.58
C VAL A 359 7.69 2.10 27.13
N TRP A 360 7.70 1.70 25.86
CA TRP A 360 6.65 0.85 25.30
C TRP A 360 6.59 -0.50 26.02
N PRO A 361 5.39 -0.94 26.46
CA PRO A 361 5.24 -2.13 27.28
C PRO A 361 5.57 -3.40 26.47
N ASN A 362 5.91 -4.49 27.17
CA ASN A 362 6.14 -5.81 26.54
C ASN A 362 4.95 -6.31 25.73
N GLY A 363 3.75 -5.82 26.04
CA GLY A 363 2.55 -6.11 25.27
C GLY A 363 2.48 -5.43 23.91
N THR A 364 3.46 -4.62 23.47
CA THR A 364 3.43 -3.92 22.18
C THR A 364 4.65 -4.30 21.31
N PRO A 365 4.68 -5.46 20.64
CA PRO A 365 5.92 -6.01 20.09
C PRO A 365 6.58 -5.20 18.99
N CYS A 366 5.83 -4.36 18.28
CA CYS A 366 6.38 -3.47 17.28
C CYS A 366 7.37 -2.44 17.87
N PHE A 367 7.18 -2.05 19.14
CA PHE A 367 8.00 -1.04 19.81
C PHE A 367 8.50 -1.50 21.18
N GLN A 368 8.39 -2.79 21.50
CA GLN A 368 8.67 -3.30 22.84
C GLN A 368 10.04 -2.84 23.36
N GLY A 369 10.04 -2.24 24.56
CA GLY A 369 11.26 -1.75 25.22
C GLY A 369 11.85 -0.49 24.59
N ASP A 370 11.28 0.02 23.49
CA ASP A 370 11.69 1.30 22.93
C ASP A 370 11.23 2.46 23.83
N THR A 371 12.06 3.48 23.93
CA THR A 371 11.82 4.66 24.76
C THR A 371 11.38 5.81 23.88
N LEU A 372 10.25 6.44 24.18
CA LEU A 372 9.77 7.62 23.46
C LEU A 372 10.83 8.73 23.50
N LYS A 373 11.26 9.22 22.34
CA LYS A 373 12.29 10.26 22.22
C LYS A 373 11.74 11.64 21.89
N ARG A 374 10.60 11.70 21.21
CA ARG A 374 9.96 12.92 20.73
C ARG A 374 8.46 12.75 20.81
N LEU A 375 7.74 13.77 21.26
CA LEU A 375 6.29 13.90 21.14
C LEU A 375 5.99 15.06 20.17
N ASP A 376 5.25 14.79 19.10
CA ASP A 376 5.00 15.74 18.02
C ASP A 376 3.81 16.67 18.32
N CYS A 377 2.75 16.15 18.94
CA CYS A 377 1.59 16.94 19.32
C CYS A 377 0.74 16.28 20.42
N VAL A 378 -0.23 17.06 20.90
CA VAL A 378 -1.33 16.60 21.74
C VAL A 378 -2.65 16.92 21.05
N ALA A 379 -3.51 15.92 20.86
CA ALA A 379 -4.87 16.10 20.37
C ALA A 379 -5.89 15.89 21.50
N ILE A 380 -7.02 16.58 21.44
CA ILE A 380 -8.09 16.48 22.45
C ILE A 380 -9.32 15.84 21.79
N ALA A 381 -9.80 14.72 22.34
CA ALA A 381 -10.99 13.98 21.88
C ALA A 381 -12.28 14.44 22.61
N GLY A 382 -12.44 15.75 22.77
CA GLY A 382 -13.65 16.39 23.30
C GLY A 382 -13.64 16.75 24.79
N ASP A 383 -14.72 17.41 25.20
CA ASP A 383 -15.04 17.92 26.54
C ASP A 383 -13.91 18.70 27.21
N ILE A 384 -13.56 19.85 26.61
CA ILE A 384 -12.59 20.78 27.18
C ILE A 384 -13.20 21.51 28.39
N PHE A 385 -14.42 22.02 28.23
CA PHE A 385 -15.09 22.86 29.21
C PHE A 385 -16.37 22.21 29.72
N ASP A 386 -16.53 22.24 31.04
CA ASP A 386 -17.78 21.88 31.69
C ASP A 386 -18.72 23.08 31.85
N LYS A 387 -18.11 24.27 31.91
CA LYS A 387 -18.79 25.57 32.01
C LYS A 387 -18.14 26.57 31.07
N ALA A 388 -18.96 27.34 30.37
CA ALA A 388 -18.51 28.44 29.52
C ALA A 388 -18.36 29.73 30.34
N LEU A 389 -17.16 29.94 30.92
CA LEU A 389 -16.79 31.10 31.73
C LEU A 389 -15.43 31.65 31.27
N ASP A 390 -15.19 32.95 31.43
CA ASP A 390 -13.91 33.57 31.02
C ASP A 390 -12.74 32.98 31.82
N GLU A 391 -12.99 32.62 33.07
CA GLU A 391 -12.01 31.99 33.98
C GLU A 391 -11.67 30.56 33.55
N THR A 392 -12.62 29.76 33.07
CA THR A 392 -12.34 28.40 32.57
C THR A 392 -11.55 28.47 31.27
N HIS A 393 -11.88 29.40 30.37
CA HIS A 393 -11.09 29.66 29.16
C HIS A 393 -9.67 30.12 29.48
N SER A 394 -9.52 31.00 30.49
CA SER A 394 -8.22 31.51 30.92
C SER A 394 -7.35 30.41 31.52
N LEU A 395 -7.92 29.53 32.35
CA LEU A 395 -7.21 28.42 32.94
C LEU A 395 -6.78 27.39 31.87
N TYR A 396 -7.68 27.04 30.94
CA TYR A 396 -7.33 26.19 29.80
C TYR A 396 -6.19 26.80 28.97
N LYS A 397 -6.24 28.11 28.67
CA LYS A 397 -5.13 28.81 27.97
C LYS A 397 -3.82 28.67 28.75
N GLU A 398 -3.87 28.82 30.06
CA GLU A 398 -2.66 28.74 30.89
C GLU A 398 -2.03 27.35 30.91
N ARG A 399 -2.81 26.29 30.68
CA ARG A 399 -2.36 24.88 30.73
C ARG A 399 -2.09 24.30 29.34
N TYR A 400 -2.94 24.58 28.35
CA TYR A 400 -2.95 23.92 27.03
C TYR A 400 -2.61 24.82 25.85
N HIS A 401 -2.38 26.13 26.03
CA HIS A 401 -1.73 26.91 24.96
C HIS A 401 -0.23 26.67 25.03
N GLN A 402 0.34 26.18 23.92
CA GLN A 402 1.77 25.85 23.83
C GLN A 402 2.64 27.00 24.32
N ALA A 403 3.57 26.70 25.24
CA ALA A 403 4.54 27.65 25.76
C ALA A 403 5.94 27.04 25.80
N ASN A 404 6.95 27.82 25.38
CA ASN A 404 8.36 27.40 25.37
C ASN A 404 9.08 27.74 26.69
N GLY A 405 8.39 27.66 27.83
CA GLY A 405 8.88 28.11 29.14
C GLY A 405 9.27 26.98 30.09
N GLU A 406 9.89 27.35 31.22
CA GLU A 406 10.25 26.42 32.32
C GLU A 406 9.05 25.99 33.18
N ASP A 407 7.88 26.61 32.99
CA ASP A 407 6.67 26.27 33.73
C ASP A 407 6.11 24.92 33.25
N ASP A 408 6.42 23.87 34.01
CA ASP A 408 6.04 22.48 33.73
C ASP A 408 4.52 22.22 33.78
N LYS A 409 3.73 23.19 34.26
CA LYS A 409 2.27 23.16 34.25
C LYS A 409 1.67 23.64 32.93
N LYS A 410 2.48 24.13 32.00
CA LYS A 410 2.06 24.52 30.65
C LYS A 410 2.54 23.50 29.65
N ILE A 411 1.69 23.11 28.71
CA ILE A 411 2.05 22.14 27.69
C ILE A 411 3.15 22.68 26.77
N LYS A 412 4.17 21.86 26.50
CA LYS A 412 5.31 22.23 25.64
C LYS A 412 5.04 21.98 24.15
N TYR A 413 4.00 21.21 23.85
CA TYR A 413 3.70 20.68 22.52
C TYR A 413 2.55 21.45 21.84
N PRO A 414 2.50 21.43 20.49
CA PRO A 414 1.33 21.90 19.77
C PRO A 414 0.07 21.12 20.20
N VAL A 415 -1.00 21.86 20.50
CA VAL A 415 -2.30 21.29 20.89
C VAL A 415 -3.34 21.47 19.80
N PHE A 416 -4.10 20.42 19.53
CA PHE A 416 -5.21 20.39 18.59
C PHE A 416 -6.54 20.09 19.33
N PRO A 417 -7.34 21.13 19.63
CA PRO A 417 -8.51 21.00 20.49
C PRO A 417 -9.74 20.41 19.77
N GLY A 418 -10.38 19.41 20.39
CA GLY A 418 -11.70 18.91 20.01
C GLY A 418 -12.74 19.30 21.06
N PHE A 419 -13.97 19.55 20.61
CA PHE A 419 -15.10 19.85 21.50
C PHE A 419 -15.98 18.63 21.65
N GLY A 420 -16.53 18.43 22.84
CA GLY A 420 -17.50 17.39 23.14
C GLY A 420 -18.87 17.97 23.49
N ASN A 421 -19.72 17.16 24.09
CA ASN A 421 -21.09 17.56 24.37
C ASN A 421 -21.20 18.61 25.48
N HIS A 422 -20.28 18.65 26.44
CA HIS A 422 -20.22 19.69 27.47
C HIS A 422 -19.74 21.02 26.91
N ASP A 423 -18.92 21.02 25.85
CA ASP A 423 -18.53 22.27 25.18
C ASP A 423 -19.69 22.89 24.39
N ILE A 424 -20.49 22.04 23.74
CA ILE A 424 -21.64 22.43 22.93
C ILE A 424 -22.86 22.78 23.79
N ASP A 425 -23.08 22.03 24.88
CA ASP A 425 -24.16 22.26 25.84
C ASP A 425 -23.59 22.20 27.27
N PRO A 426 -22.99 23.31 27.77
CA PRO A 426 -22.25 23.38 29.07
C PRO A 426 -23.15 23.32 30.32
N VAL A 427 -23.96 22.27 30.39
CA VAL A 427 -24.92 21.80 31.40
C VAL A 427 -25.34 22.85 32.43
N SER A 428 -26.00 23.89 31.95
CA SER A 428 -26.82 24.76 32.77
C SER A 428 -28.25 24.19 32.86
N LYS A 429 -28.93 24.36 34.01
CA LYS A 429 -30.33 23.90 34.19
C LYS A 429 -31.34 24.67 33.32
N LYS A 430 -30.89 25.59 32.44
CA LYS A 430 -31.74 26.48 31.62
C LYS A 430 -31.24 26.52 30.17
N PRO A 431 -32.09 26.26 29.16
CA PRO A 431 -31.70 26.29 27.74
C PRO A 431 -31.03 27.59 27.26
N ALA A 432 -31.41 28.75 27.82
CA ALA A 432 -30.84 30.04 27.44
C ALA A 432 -29.36 30.18 27.86
N ASP A 433 -29.00 29.59 29.00
CA ASP A 433 -27.65 29.65 29.55
C ASP A 433 -26.72 28.70 28.73
N ASN A 434 -27.22 27.53 28.30
CA ASN A 434 -26.51 26.67 27.34
C ASN A 434 -26.28 27.36 26.00
N LEU A 435 -27.27 28.07 25.46
CA LEU A 435 -27.10 28.79 24.19
C LEU A 435 -26.05 29.91 24.31
N ALA A 436 -26.02 30.63 25.42
CA ALA A 436 -25.02 31.66 25.68
C ALA A 436 -23.62 31.06 25.82
N GLY A 437 -23.50 29.99 26.60
CA GLY A 437 -22.24 29.28 26.81
C GLY A 437 -21.68 28.65 25.53
N ARG A 438 -22.55 27.99 24.75
CA ARG A 438 -22.21 27.47 23.41
C ARG A 438 -21.62 28.54 22.51
N LYS A 439 -22.29 29.70 22.42
CA LYS A 439 -21.81 30.82 21.59
C LYS A 439 -20.44 31.30 22.03
N MET A 440 -20.19 31.37 23.34
CA MET A 440 -18.91 31.76 23.90
C MET A 440 -17.81 30.74 23.56
N ASN A 441 -18.06 29.45 23.76
CA ASN A 441 -17.12 28.37 23.43
C ASN A 441 -16.82 28.31 21.92
N LEU A 442 -17.85 28.41 21.07
CA LEU A 442 -17.67 28.42 19.61
C LEU A 442 -16.88 29.63 19.13
N ALA A 443 -17.13 30.83 19.67
CA ALA A 443 -16.36 32.03 19.34
C ALA A 443 -14.89 31.91 19.78
N TYR A 444 -14.65 31.25 20.91
CA TYR A 444 -13.30 30.95 21.36
C TYR A 444 -12.60 29.95 20.43
N MET A 445 -13.27 28.86 20.03
CA MET A 445 -12.73 27.91 19.05
C MET A 445 -12.43 28.57 17.71
N ASP A 446 -13.32 29.44 17.21
CA ASP A 446 -13.10 30.21 15.99
C ASP A 446 -11.79 31.03 16.10
N SER A 447 -11.58 31.70 17.24
CA SER A 447 -10.33 32.44 17.48
C SER A 447 -9.09 31.54 17.47
N VAL A 448 -9.18 30.33 18.01
CA VAL A 448 -8.05 29.38 18.05
C VAL A 448 -7.76 28.84 16.65
N LEU A 449 -8.77 28.37 15.93
CA LEU A 449 -8.62 27.78 14.60
C LEU A 449 -8.14 28.82 13.58
N GLN A 450 -8.68 30.05 13.61
CA GLN A 450 -8.20 31.11 12.73
C GLN A 450 -6.74 31.49 13.01
N ALA A 451 -6.32 31.53 14.29
CA ALA A 451 -4.93 31.77 14.63
C ALA A 451 -4.01 30.64 14.15
N LYS A 452 -4.44 29.38 14.25
CA LYS A 452 -3.70 28.21 13.75
C LYS A 452 -3.62 28.19 12.23
N LEU A 453 -4.73 28.48 11.54
CA LEU A 453 -4.78 28.55 10.08
C LEU A 453 -3.87 29.65 9.55
N ALA A 454 -3.89 30.84 10.17
CA ALA A 454 -3.02 31.96 9.81
C ALA A 454 -1.52 31.65 9.98
N LYS A 455 -1.17 30.75 10.91
CA LYS A 455 0.20 30.26 11.12
C LYS A 455 0.58 29.06 10.25
N GLY A 456 -0.38 28.50 9.49
CA GLY A 456 -0.17 27.26 8.74
C GLY A 456 -0.03 26.01 9.62
N GLU A 457 -0.47 26.06 10.88
CA GLU A 457 -0.47 24.90 11.79
C GLU A 457 -1.58 23.89 11.45
N ILE A 458 -2.64 24.34 10.77
CA ILE A 458 -3.75 23.52 10.25
C ILE A 458 -3.96 23.84 8.76
N LEU A 459 -4.54 22.89 8.02
CA LEU A 459 -4.66 22.95 6.56
C LEU A 459 -5.99 23.54 6.11
N SER A 460 -7.08 23.10 6.72
CA SER A 460 -8.43 23.44 6.33
C SER A 460 -9.35 23.46 7.55
N VAL A 461 -10.44 24.23 7.46
CA VAL A 461 -11.47 24.37 8.49
C VAL A 461 -12.83 24.45 7.82
N ASP A 462 -13.80 23.68 8.31
CA ASP A 462 -15.21 23.83 7.96
C ASP A 462 -15.81 25.02 8.75
N PRO A 463 -16.24 26.10 8.09
CA PRO A 463 -16.74 27.28 8.79
C PRO A 463 -18.02 27.04 9.61
N GLU A 464 -18.79 25.99 9.29
CA GLU A 464 -20.04 25.68 10.01
C GLU A 464 -19.78 24.81 11.25
N SER A 465 -19.23 23.61 11.07
CA SER A 465 -19.00 22.66 12.17
C SER A 465 -17.74 22.95 12.99
N ARG A 466 -16.81 23.72 12.44
CA ARG A 466 -15.42 23.93 12.91
C ARG A 466 -14.51 22.71 12.76
N ALA A 467 -14.99 21.62 12.16
CA ALA A 467 -14.14 20.49 11.81
C ALA A 467 -12.90 20.98 11.05
N TYR A 468 -11.75 20.40 11.35
CA TYR A 468 -10.49 20.88 10.80
C TYR A 468 -9.46 19.75 10.70
N SER A 469 -8.45 19.97 9.88
CA SER A 469 -7.38 19.00 9.64
C SER A 469 -5.99 19.62 9.67
N TRP A 470 -5.00 18.77 9.90
CA TRP A 470 -3.58 19.15 9.86
C TRP A 470 -2.74 17.97 9.43
N ASN A 471 -1.49 18.23 9.07
CA ASN A 471 -0.51 17.19 8.81
C ASN A 471 0.63 17.26 9.81
N ILE A 472 1.07 16.10 10.27
CA ILE A 472 2.40 15.92 10.87
C ILE A 472 3.14 14.99 9.93
N GLU A 473 4.20 15.50 9.31
CA GLU A 473 4.88 14.79 8.25
C GLU A 473 3.89 14.30 7.17
N ASP A 474 3.82 12.99 6.87
CA ASP A 474 2.89 12.40 5.86
C ASP A 474 1.68 11.75 6.52
N VAL A 475 1.31 12.20 7.70
CA VAL A 475 0.15 11.67 8.41
C VAL A 475 -0.88 12.77 8.51
N HIS A 476 -2.06 12.47 8.00
CA HIS A 476 -3.17 13.40 7.93
C HIS A 476 -4.07 13.19 9.13
N PHE A 477 -4.32 14.26 9.89
CA PHE A 477 -5.13 14.23 11.09
C PHE A 477 -6.41 15.02 10.85
N VAL A 478 -7.52 14.49 11.35
CA VAL A 478 -8.85 15.10 11.24
C VAL A 478 -9.49 15.17 12.61
N GLN A 479 -10.02 16.34 12.96
CA GLN A 479 -10.83 16.57 14.17
C GLN A 479 -12.27 16.94 13.79
N MET A 480 -13.23 16.15 14.26
CA MET A 480 -14.65 16.31 13.96
C MET A 480 -15.50 16.78 15.15
N HIS A 481 -14.86 17.23 16.23
CA HIS A 481 -15.48 17.62 17.49
C HIS A 481 -16.36 16.51 18.06
N THR A 482 -17.68 16.68 18.11
CA THR A 482 -18.61 15.68 18.67
C THR A 482 -18.63 14.42 17.81
N TYR A 483 -19.00 14.55 16.54
CA TYR A 483 -18.96 13.50 15.52
C TYR A 483 -19.10 14.10 14.11
N ALA A 484 -18.65 13.35 13.09
CA ALA A 484 -18.86 13.76 11.70
C ALA A 484 -20.34 13.80 11.33
N GLY A 485 -20.77 14.96 10.83
CA GLY A 485 -22.14 15.25 10.43
C GLY A 485 -23.08 15.66 11.55
N ASP A 486 -22.55 16.16 12.66
CA ASP A 486 -23.35 16.77 13.73
C ASP A 486 -24.00 18.09 13.31
N ASP A 487 -25.32 18.08 13.16
CA ASP A 487 -26.15 19.24 12.83
C ASP A 487 -26.89 19.82 14.05
N HIS A 488 -26.56 19.36 15.27
CA HIS A 488 -27.18 19.85 16.51
C HIS A 488 -26.78 21.29 16.87
N TYR A 489 -25.58 21.71 16.49
CA TYR A 489 -25.06 23.05 16.81
C TYR A 489 -24.60 23.87 15.61
N CYS A 490 -24.56 23.28 14.41
CA CYS A 490 -24.21 23.97 13.18
C CYS A 490 -25.31 23.78 12.10
N LYS A 491 -25.31 24.60 11.04
CA LYS A 491 -26.35 24.52 9.99
C LYS A 491 -26.01 23.53 8.87
N GLY A 492 -24.83 22.92 8.91
CA GLY A 492 -24.28 22.07 7.85
C GLY A 492 -23.98 20.65 8.30
N ASN A 493 -23.62 19.80 7.35
CA ASN A 493 -23.14 18.44 7.60
C ASN A 493 -21.66 18.37 7.26
N SER A 494 -20.80 18.19 8.27
CA SER A 494 -19.35 18.17 8.09
C SER A 494 -18.81 16.97 7.30
N LEU A 495 -19.66 15.99 6.95
CA LEU A 495 -19.27 14.86 6.08
C LEU A 495 -18.85 15.29 4.67
N GLU A 496 -19.50 16.30 4.07
CA GLU A 496 -19.13 16.78 2.73
C GLU A 496 -17.78 17.50 2.74
N TRP A 497 -17.52 18.28 3.81
CA TRP A 497 -16.21 18.88 4.03
C TRP A 497 -15.14 17.80 4.23
N LEU A 498 -15.43 16.79 5.07
CA LEU A 498 -14.51 15.70 5.35
C LEU A 498 -14.15 14.92 4.09
N GLU A 499 -15.13 14.62 3.23
CA GLU A 499 -14.88 13.95 1.96
C GLU A 499 -13.93 14.75 1.06
N ASN A 500 -14.11 16.07 1.00
CA ASN A 500 -13.24 16.94 0.23
C ASN A 500 -11.83 17.02 0.81
N ASP A 501 -11.72 17.12 2.13
CA ASP A 501 -10.45 17.20 2.84
C ASP A 501 -9.61 15.92 2.67
N LEU A 502 -10.23 14.76 2.92
CA LEU A 502 -9.60 13.45 2.70
C LEU A 502 -9.23 13.23 1.23
N ARG A 503 -10.07 13.65 0.28
CA ARG A 503 -9.76 13.55 -1.15
C ARG A 503 -8.53 14.39 -1.52
N LEU A 504 -8.37 15.56 -0.93
CA LEU A 504 -7.23 16.46 -1.20
C LEU A 504 -5.94 15.97 -0.55
N TYR A 505 -6.00 15.51 0.70
CA TYR A 505 -4.81 15.26 1.51
C TYR A 505 -4.50 13.77 1.75
N ALA A 506 -5.46 12.87 1.52
CA ALA A 506 -5.34 11.44 1.83
C ALA A 506 -5.59 10.46 0.66
N ALA A 507 -6.09 10.91 -0.51
CA ALA A 507 -6.32 10.04 -1.67
C ALA A 507 -5.06 9.28 -2.18
N GLY A 508 -3.87 9.80 -1.84
CA GLY A 508 -2.57 9.16 -2.11
C GLY A 508 -2.27 7.92 -1.26
N GLY A 509 -3.17 7.49 -0.36
CA GLY A 509 -2.88 6.42 0.61
C GLY A 509 -2.15 6.94 1.86
N THR A 510 -2.10 8.25 2.05
CA THR A 510 -1.63 8.93 3.26
C THR A 510 -2.33 8.33 4.49
N PRO A 511 -1.60 7.88 5.52
CA PRO A 511 -2.20 7.45 6.78
C PRO A 511 -3.08 8.54 7.40
N VAL A 512 -4.28 8.15 7.84
CA VAL A 512 -5.27 9.04 8.46
C VAL A 512 -5.44 8.71 9.95
N VAL A 513 -5.28 9.71 10.80
CA VAL A 513 -5.68 9.67 12.21
C VAL A 513 -6.96 10.47 12.36
N TYR A 514 -8.04 9.78 12.69
CA TYR A 514 -9.37 10.35 12.82
C TYR A 514 -9.74 10.51 14.29
N ILE A 515 -10.25 11.68 14.67
CA ILE A 515 -10.56 12.03 16.06
C ILE A 515 -11.94 12.68 16.14
N GLN A 516 -12.76 12.20 17.07
CA GLN A 516 -14.02 12.85 17.49
C GLN A 516 -14.26 12.57 18.98
N HIS A 517 -15.36 13.03 19.54
CA HIS A 517 -15.68 12.82 20.95
C HIS A 517 -16.54 11.57 21.14
N TYR A 518 -17.63 11.41 20.40
CA TYR A 518 -18.55 10.28 20.61
C TYR A 518 -18.02 8.96 20.07
N GLY A 519 -18.03 7.94 20.92
CA GLY A 519 -17.66 6.57 20.59
C GLY A 519 -18.84 5.65 20.26
N PHE A 520 -18.62 4.36 20.50
CA PHE A 520 -19.61 3.29 20.29
C PHE A 520 -20.26 2.83 21.59
N ASP A 521 -20.04 3.55 22.68
CA ASP A 521 -20.65 3.28 23.95
C ASP A 521 -22.17 3.52 23.94
N LYS A 522 -22.85 2.94 24.92
CA LYS A 522 -24.32 2.94 25.03
C LYS A 522 -24.95 4.35 25.13
N TRP A 523 -24.19 5.37 25.48
CA TRP A 523 -24.63 6.76 25.58
C TRP A 523 -24.40 7.48 24.27
N ALA A 524 -23.17 7.46 23.76
CA ALA A 524 -22.81 8.11 22.49
C ALA A 524 -23.68 7.66 21.32
N ILE A 525 -23.98 6.37 21.18
CA ILE A 525 -24.83 5.86 20.08
C ILE A 525 -26.28 6.37 20.09
N LYS A 526 -26.73 6.97 21.20
CA LYS A 526 -28.05 7.63 21.27
C LYS A 526 -28.01 9.05 20.70
N TRP A 527 -26.84 9.69 20.75
CA TRP A 527 -26.63 11.06 20.29
C TRP A 527 -25.94 11.12 18.94
N TRP A 528 -25.27 10.05 18.52
CA TRP A 528 -24.70 9.86 17.20
C TRP A 528 -25.64 9.03 16.33
N PRO A 529 -26.40 9.65 15.39
CA PRO A 529 -27.38 8.95 14.59
C PRO A 529 -26.74 7.86 13.72
N LYS A 530 -27.44 6.72 13.59
CA LYS A 530 -26.92 5.57 12.84
C LYS A 530 -26.58 5.92 11.39
N ASP A 531 -27.40 6.68 10.69
CA ASP A 531 -27.18 7.06 9.29
C ASP A 531 -25.90 7.91 9.12
N LYS A 532 -25.66 8.87 10.01
CA LYS A 532 -24.42 9.67 10.00
C LYS A 532 -23.20 8.81 10.29
N ARG A 533 -23.32 7.89 11.23
CA ARG A 533 -22.28 6.93 11.56
C ARG A 533 -21.95 6.01 10.39
N GLU A 534 -22.94 5.38 9.77
CA GLU A 534 -22.68 4.54 8.59
C GLU A 534 -22.05 5.35 7.45
N ALA A 535 -22.54 6.57 7.19
CA ALA A 535 -21.98 7.44 6.17
C ALA A 535 -20.51 7.82 6.44
N LEU A 536 -20.13 8.05 7.70
CA LEU A 536 -18.72 8.25 8.06
C LEU A 536 -17.88 7.03 7.68
N PHE A 537 -18.29 5.82 8.07
CA PHE A 537 -17.49 4.63 7.79
C PHE A 537 -17.48 4.27 6.31
N ASP A 538 -18.57 4.48 5.57
CA ASP A 538 -18.58 4.33 4.11
C ASP A 538 -17.59 5.30 3.42
N LEU A 539 -17.38 6.49 4.00
CA LEU A 539 -16.35 7.42 3.54
C LEU A 539 -14.95 6.95 3.95
N LEU A 540 -14.74 6.58 5.22
CA LEU A 540 -13.44 6.15 5.74
C LEU A 540 -12.94 4.84 5.12
N ASP A 541 -13.83 3.96 4.64
CA ASP A 541 -13.49 2.69 3.95
C ASP A 541 -12.62 2.93 2.69
N GLN A 542 -12.61 4.15 2.16
CA GLN A 542 -11.85 4.54 0.97
C GLN A 542 -10.42 5.01 1.28
N TYR A 543 -10.05 5.13 2.56
CA TYR A 543 -8.80 5.74 3.01
C TYR A 543 -8.03 4.87 4.01
N ASN A 544 -6.72 5.12 4.11
CA ASN A 544 -5.82 4.40 5.01
C ASN A 544 -5.94 4.92 6.45
N VAL A 545 -7.03 4.62 7.16
CA VAL A 545 -7.21 5.04 8.56
C VAL A 545 -6.39 4.14 9.48
N VAL A 546 -5.37 4.73 10.11
CA VAL A 546 -4.45 4.02 11.01
C VAL A 546 -4.85 4.13 12.48
N GLY A 547 -5.60 5.17 12.86
CA GLY A 547 -6.11 5.35 14.22
C GLY A 547 -7.43 6.11 14.26
N PHE A 548 -8.36 5.65 15.11
CA PHE A 548 -9.64 6.30 15.37
C PHE A 548 -9.77 6.52 16.88
N PHE A 549 -9.75 7.77 17.33
CA PHE A 549 -9.79 8.13 18.75
C PHE A 549 -11.09 8.81 19.15
N VAL A 550 -11.61 8.44 20.32
CA VAL A 550 -12.86 8.96 20.91
C VAL A 550 -12.69 9.23 22.41
N GLY A 551 -13.51 10.12 22.96
CA GLY A 551 -13.65 10.43 24.39
C GLY A 551 -15.03 10.00 24.91
N HIS A 552 -15.53 10.58 26.01
CA HIS A 552 -16.89 10.46 26.56
C HIS A 552 -17.10 9.49 27.74
N THR A 553 -16.47 8.31 27.77
CA THR A 553 -16.89 7.25 28.72
C THR A 553 -16.20 7.28 30.09
N HIS A 554 -15.20 8.14 30.29
CA HIS A 554 -14.37 8.18 31.52
C HIS A 554 -13.78 6.81 31.90
N VAL A 555 -13.53 5.95 30.89
CA VAL A 555 -12.83 4.67 31.08
C VAL A 555 -12.08 4.38 29.79
N PRO A 556 -10.77 4.05 29.82
CA PRO A 556 -10.04 3.73 28.61
C PRO A 556 -10.43 2.35 28.10
N SER A 557 -10.70 2.22 26.81
CA SER A 557 -11.08 0.95 26.19
C SER A 557 -10.60 0.86 24.73
N ILE A 558 -10.51 -0.37 24.22
CA ILE A 558 -10.34 -0.62 22.78
C ILE A 558 -11.57 -1.36 22.31
N GLU A 559 -12.30 -0.73 21.40
CA GLU A 559 -13.50 -1.29 20.78
C GLU A 559 -13.25 -1.56 19.29
N SER A 560 -14.18 -2.27 18.65
CA SER A 560 -14.12 -2.51 17.22
C SER A 560 -15.44 -2.19 16.55
N TYR A 561 -15.40 -1.49 15.41
CA TYR A 561 -16.58 -1.25 14.58
C TYR A 561 -16.23 -1.37 13.11
N ARG A 562 -16.97 -2.20 12.36
CA ARG A 562 -16.72 -2.48 10.93
C ARG A 562 -15.26 -2.82 10.59
N GLY A 563 -14.54 -3.44 11.53
CA GLY A 563 -13.12 -3.79 11.35
C GLY A 563 -12.13 -2.68 11.70
N TYR A 564 -12.60 -1.49 12.06
CA TYR A 564 -11.79 -0.41 12.63
C TYR A 564 -11.57 -0.65 14.12
N THR A 565 -10.36 -0.37 14.58
CA THR A 565 -10.04 -0.29 16.01
C THR A 565 -10.36 1.11 16.51
N ILE A 566 -11.22 1.20 17.53
CA ILE A 566 -11.66 2.46 18.13
C ILE A 566 -10.99 2.58 19.50
N PHE A 567 -10.20 3.65 19.68
CA PHE A 567 -9.47 3.93 20.91
C PHE A 567 -10.26 4.93 21.76
N GLN A 568 -10.92 4.40 22.79
CA GLN A 568 -11.63 5.18 23.79
C GLN A 568 -10.62 5.70 24.81
N VAL A 569 -10.42 7.01 24.83
CA VAL A 569 -9.52 7.71 25.74
C VAL A 569 -10.26 8.02 27.03
N ASN A 570 -9.55 7.92 28.15
CA ASN A 570 -10.09 8.25 29.46
C ASN A 570 -10.17 9.77 29.69
N ASN A 571 -10.84 10.17 30.77
CA ASN A 571 -10.80 11.53 31.29
C ASN A 571 -9.47 11.88 31.97
N ALA A 572 -9.20 13.18 32.08
CA ALA A 572 -7.90 13.69 32.53
C ALA A 572 -7.79 13.94 34.04
N TRP A 573 -8.89 13.81 34.81
CA TRP A 573 -8.95 13.98 36.26
C TRP A 573 -9.24 12.65 36.98
N PRO A 574 -9.15 12.58 38.33
CA PRO A 574 -9.55 11.37 39.05
C PRO A 574 -11.05 11.11 38.99
N ASP A 575 -11.43 9.85 38.81
CA ASP A 575 -12.81 9.38 38.83
C ASP A 575 -12.91 8.02 39.55
N GLU A 576 -14.05 7.33 39.44
CA GLU A 576 -14.30 6.02 40.05
C GLU A 576 -13.27 4.94 39.64
N ASP A 577 -12.59 5.10 38.50
CA ASP A 577 -11.58 4.17 37.96
C ASP A 577 -10.13 4.49 38.41
N GLY A 578 -9.95 5.55 39.19
CA GLY A 578 -8.67 5.98 39.75
C GLY A 578 -8.23 7.35 39.24
N ASN A 579 -6.92 7.55 39.10
CA ASN A 579 -6.38 8.76 38.48
C ASN A 579 -6.69 8.77 36.97
N GLY A 580 -6.87 9.96 36.40
CA GLY A 580 -7.09 10.14 34.97
C GLY A 580 -5.94 9.63 34.11
N SER A 581 -6.23 9.38 32.84
CA SER A 581 -5.25 8.82 31.90
C SER A 581 -5.39 9.39 30.49
N PHE A 582 -4.39 9.17 29.66
CA PHE A 582 -4.34 9.62 28.27
C PHE A 582 -3.69 8.55 27.38
N ALA A 583 -3.95 8.62 26.08
CA ALA A 583 -3.35 7.70 25.12
C ALA A 583 -2.04 8.27 24.57
N VAL A 584 -1.05 7.41 24.34
CA VAL A 584 0.18 7.69 23.60
C VAL A 584 0.21 6.78 22.38
N ALA A 585 0.29 7.37 21.19
CA ALA A 585 0.25 6.66 19.92
C ALA A 585 1.50 6.95 19.10
N ARG A 586 2.01 5.95 18.39
CA ARG A 586 3.15 6.09 17.49
C ARG A 586 2.92 5.38 16.18
N LEU A 587 3.22 6.08 15.08
CA LEU A 587 3.29 5.51 13.75
C LEU A 587 4.75 5.58 13.28
N LYS A 588 5.38 4.41 13.18
CA LYS A 588 6.72 4.27 12.62
C LYS A 588 6.68 3.47 11.31
N GLY A 589 7.03 4.08 10.19
CA GLY A 589 6.82 3.47 8.87
C GLY A 589 5.33 3.17 8.65
N ASN A 590 4.96 1.89 8.53
CA ASN A 590 3.57 1.43 8.45
C ASN A 590 3.07 0.77 9.75
N THR A 591 3.85 0.87 10.84
CA THR A 591 3.57 0.20 12.10
C THR A 591 2.95 1.18 13.09
N PHE A 592 1.73 0.89 13.55
CA PHE A 592 0.98 1.73 14.47
C PHE A 592 0.78 1.04 15.83
N ALA A 593 0.95 1.79 16.91
CA ALA A 593 0.65 1.32 18.26
C ALA A 593 0.05 2.41 19.13
N VAL A 594 -0.75 1.99 20.11
CA VAL A 594 -1.34 2.86 21.14
C VAL A 594 -1.15 2.22 22.51
N ALA A 595 -0.77 3.03 23.50
CA ALA A 595 -0.71 2.65 24.91
C ALA A 595 -1.42 3.69 25.79
N THR A 596 -1.94 3.26 26.93
CA THR A 596 -2.61 4.14 27.90
C THR A 596 -1.66 4.49 29.04
N CYS A 597 -1.55 5.77 29.36
CA CYS A 597 -0.74 6.31 30.45
C CYS A 597 -1.62 6.95 31.52
N ARG A 598 -1.58 6.43 32.74
CA ARG A 598 -2.26 7.00 33.89
C ARG A 598 -1.26 7.79 34.73
N TRP A 599 -1.55 9.05 35.00
CA TRP A 599 -0.70 9.84 35.89
C TRP A 599 -0.85 9.35 37.34
N THR A 600 0.22 9.41 38.12
CA THR A 600 0.22 8.86 39.49
C THR A 600 0.22 9.92 40.58
N ASP A 601 0.74 11.11 40.29
CA ASP A 601 0.84 12.22 41.24
C ASP A 601 0.99 13.59 40.55
N GLY A 602 1.09 14.65 41.35
CA GLY A 602 1.30 16.02 40.88
C GLY A 602 2.74 16.37 40.50
N GLU A 603 3.70 15.44 40.59
CA GLU A 603 5.10 15.62 40.16
C GLU A 603 5.29 15.24 38.68
N GLY A 604 4.24 14.72 38.03
CA GLY A 604 4.26 14.32 36.63
C GLY A 604 4.74 12.89 36.41
N ASN A 605 4.70 12.05 37.45
CA ASN A 605 4.92 10.62 37.31
C ASN A 605 3.68 9.96 36.68
N PHE A 606 3.91 8.86 35.97
CA PHE A 606 2.86 8.08 35.31
C PHE A 606 3.22 6.59 35.26
N GLU A 607 2.20 5.77 35.04
CA GLU A 607 2.33 4.35 34.74
C GLU A 607 1.64 4.01 33.42
N VAL A 608 2.20 3.05 32.69
CA VAL A 608 1.59 2.51 31.47
C VAL A 608 0.64 1.39 31.87
N ILE A 609 -0.64 1.54 31.57
CA ILE A 609 -1.71 0.61 31.93
C ILE A 609 -2.41 0.07 30.67
N ALA A 610 -3.10 -1.06 30.82
CA ALA A 610 -4.01 -1.54 29.78
C ALA A 610 -5.21 -0.57 29.63
N PRO A 611 -5.80 -0.45 28.43
CA PRO A 611 -5.47 -1.19 27.22
C PRO A 611 -4.28 -0.60 26.45
N TYR A 612 -3.51 -1.48 25.83
CA TYR A 612 -2.50 -1.19 24.80
C TYR A 612 -2.63 -2.25 23.72
N ILE A 613 -2.21 -1.95 22.48
CA ILE A 613 -2.29 -2.93 21.39
C ILE A 613 -1.34 -4.10 21.69
N THR A 614 -1.92 -5.29 21.92
CA THR A 614 -1.23 -6.59 21.94
C THR A 614 -1.33 -7.28 20.57
N PRO A 615 -0.39 -8.20 20.22
CA PRO A 615 -0.45 -8.98 18.98
C PRO A 615 -1.76 -9.74 18.79
N GLU A 616 -2.55 -9.88 19.85
CA GLU A 616 -3.87 -10.49 19.79
C GLU A 616 -4.83 -9.72 18.86
N ASN A 617 -4.51 -8.49 18.45
CA ASN A 617 -5.29 -7.73 17.46
C ASN A 617 -4.64 -7.58 16.06
N THR A 618 -3.53 -8.24 15.76
CA THR A 618 -2.93 -8.20 14.41
C THR A 618 -2.47 -9.59 13.96
N VAL A 619 -3.12 -10.09 12.90
CA VAL A 619 -2.81 -11.34 12.17
C VAL A 619 -3.07 -12.67 12.91
N GLY A 620 -2.88 -12.75 14.23
CA GLY A 620 -3.07 -13.99 15.01
C GLY A 620 -4.51 -14.51 15.09
N GLU A 621 -5.52 -13.65 14.93
CA GLU A 621 -6.96 -14.02 14.89
C GLU A 621 -7.69 -13.38 13.70
N TRP A 622 -7.05 -13.34 12.52
CA TRP A 622 -7.62 -12.60 11.38
C TRP A 622 -8.98 -13.14 10.92
N MET A 623 -9.24 -14.45 11.06
CA MET A 623 -10.52 -15.04 10.66
C MET A 623 -11.69 -14.63 11.56
N LYS A 624 -11.43 -14.13 12.78
CA LYS A 624 -12.44 -13.55 13.68
C LYS A 624 -13.22 -12.40 13.06
N ARG A 625 -12.54 -11.59 12.24
CA ARG A 625 -13.11 -10.39 11.59
C ARG A 625 -13.98 -10.70 10.37
N ILE A 626 -14.00 -11.96 9.93
CA ILE A 626 -14.76 -12.39 8.75
C ILE A 626 -16.16 -12.83 9.19
N ASP A 627 -17.18 -12.50 8.41
CA ASP A 627 -18.52 -13.06 8.60
C ASP A 627 -18.44 -14.59 8.56
N GLY A 628 -18.86 -15.24 9.64
CA GLY A 628 -18.84 -16.68 9.81
C GLY A 628 -19.70 -17.44 8.78
N LYS A 629 -20.63 -16.76 8.11
CA LYS A 629 -21.43 -17.32 7.00
C LYS A 629 -20.68 -17.37 5.67
N LYS A 630 -19.53 -16.70 5.54
CA LYS A 630 -18.71 -16.75 4.32
C LYS A 630 -18.25 -18.19 4.09
N ARG A 631 -18.36 -18.66 2.85
CA ARG A 631 -17.95 -20.02 2.46
C ARG A 631 -16.44 -20.13 2.49
N MET A 632 -15.92 -21.26 2.95
CA MET A 632 -14.48 -21.51 3.01
C MET A 632 -13.81 -21.38 1.63
N CYS A 633 -14.48 -21.84 0.57
CA CYS A 633 -13.99 -21.73 -0.81
C CYS A 633 -13.90 -20.30 -1.37
N LYS A 634 -14.41 -19.30 -0.64
CA LYS A 634 -14.38 -17.87 -1.01
C LYS A 634 -13.37 -17.06 -0.19
N LEU A 635 -12.57 -17.72 0.64
CA LEU A 635 -11.51 -17.08 1.41
C LEU A 635 -10.19 -17.14 0.65
N SER A 636 -9.35 -16.15 0.88
CA SER A 636 -7.90 -16.24 0.65
C SER A 636 -7.27 -16.80 1.91
N ILE A 637 -6.79 -18.04 1.87
CA ILE A 637 -6.17 -18.71 3.02
C ILE A 637 -4.67 -18.84 2.72
N PRO A 638 -3.80 -18.06 3.39
CA PRO A 638 -2.36 -18.25 3.29
C PRO A 638 -1.99 -19.61 3.88
N ALA A 639 -1.22 -20.36 3.10
CA ALA A 639 -0.77 -21.70 3.43
C ALA A 639 0.73 -21.85 3.16
N THR A 640 1.37 -22.83 3.78
CA THR A 640 2.78 -23.13 3.54
C THR A 640 2.95 -24.49 2.87
N HIS A 641 3.81 -24.55 1.86
CA HIS A 641 4.20 -25.80 1.21
C HIS A 641 5.28 -26.49 2.03
N ASP A 642 5.17 -27.82 2.19
CA ASP A 642 6.06 -28.64 3.03
C ASP A 642 6.31 -27.95 4.39
N SER A 643 5.25 -27.62 5.13
CA SER A 643 5.27 -26.62 6.21
C SER A 643 6.31 -26.87 7.30
N GLY A 644 6.71 -28.13 7.52
CA GLY A 644 7.71 -28.50 8.51
C GLY A 644 9.14 -28.63 7.97
N ALA A 645 9.40 -28.35 6.69
CA ALA A 645 10.70 -28.56 6.05
C ALA A 645 11.67 -27.37 6.24
N LEU A 646 12.19 -27.27 7.47
CA LEU A 646 13.24 -26.34 7.87
C LEU A 646 14.65 -26.85 7.52
N GLU A 647 14.79 -28.16 7.38
CA GLU A 647 16.03 -28.87 7.06
C GLU A 647 16.02 -29.36 5.60
N GLY A 648 17.21 -29.58 5.03
CA GLY A 648 17.36 -30.11 3.67
C GLY A 648 18.23 -29.26 2.74
N GLY A 649 18.76 -28.14 3.24
CA GLY A 649 19.63 -27.24 2.51
C GLY A 649 18.95 -26.64 1.28
N LYS A 650 19.77 -26.17 0.31
CA LYS A 650 19.27 -25.43 -0.86
C LYS A 650 18.13 -26.15 -1.61
N LEU A 651 18.17 -27.48 -1.69
CA LEU A 651 17.28 -28.25 -2.58
C LEU A 651 15.98 -28.72 -1.93
N LEU A 652 15.94 -28.86 -0.60
CA LEU A 652 14.82 -29.48 0.13
C LEU A 652 14.32 -28.63 1.31
N GLN A 653 14.93 -27.50 1.64
CA GLN A 653 14.33 -26.56 2.58
C GLN A 653 13.25 -25.74 1.86
N THR A 654 12.07 -25.61 2.47
CA THR A 654 10.96 -24.81 1.93
C THR A 654 10.47 -23.74 2.90
N GLN A 655 10.82 -23.82 4.18
CA GLN A 655 10.45 -22.83 5.19
C GLN A 655 11.67 -22.37 6.01
N ASP A 656 11.62 -21.13 6.48
CA ASP A 656 12.63 -20.47 7.32
C ASP A 656 12.19 -20.27 8.77
N VAL A 657 10.90 -20.51 9.06
CA VAL A 657 10.27 -20.31 10.37
C VAL A 657 9.43 -21.52 10.77
N SER A 658 9.38 -21.81 12.08
CA SER A 658 8.66 -22.93 12.67
C SER A 658 7.16 -22.88 12.43
N LEU A 659 6.45 -24.01 12.64
CA LEU A 659 4.99 -24.06 12.53
C LEU A 659 4.28 -23.08 13.47
N GLU A 660 4.84 -22.83 14.66
CA GLU A 660 4.29 -21.86 15.62
C GLU A 660 4.45 -20.43 15.10
N GLU A 661 5.62 -20.08 14.58
CA GLU A 661 5.85 -18.78 13.95
C GLU A 661 4.98 -18.59 12.70
N GLN A 662 4.76 -19.63 11.90
CA GLN A 662 3.83 -19.61 10.77
C GLN A 662 2.39 -19.26 11.22
N LEU A 663 1.90 -19.86 12.31
CA LEU A 663 0.60 -19.51 12.90
C LEU A 663 0.54 -18.04 13.32
N ASN A 664 1.62 -17.53 13.94
CA ASN A 664 1.73 -16.15 14.42
C ASN A 664 1.75 -15.12 13.28
N ILE A 665 2.32 -15.46 12.13
CA ILE A 665 2.27 -14.59 10.92
C ILE A 665 1.01 -14.80 10.08
N GLY A 666 0.05 -15.62 10.54
CA GLY A 666 -1.29 -15.72 9.95
C GLY A 666 -1.54 -16.88 9.01
N ILE A 667 -0.57 -17.80 8.87
CA ILE A 667 -0.76 -19.04 8.11
C ILE A 667 -1.89 -19.86 8.74
N ARG A 668 -2.80 -20.33 7.90
CA ARG A 668 -3.92 -21.20 8.30
C ARG A 668 -4.03 -22.46 7.44
N GLY A 669 -3.25 -22.57 6.37
CA GLY A 669 -3.09 -23.81 5.61
C GLY A 669 -1.71 -24.45 5.79
N PHE A 670 -1.64 -25.76 5.96
CA PHE A 670 -0.39 -26.47 6.19
C PHE A 670 -0.31 -27.73 5.32
N ASP A 671 0.76 -27.88 4.53
CA ASP A 671 1.09 -29.12 3.82
C ASP A 671 2.07 -29.95 4.67
N ILE A 672 1.54 -30.97 5.35
CA ILE A 672 2.29 -31.83 6.27
C ILE A 672 2.60 -33.16 5.59
N ARG A 673 3.88 -33.41 5.35
CA ARG A 673 4.37 -34.61 4.69
C ARG A 673 5.05 -35.55 5.67
N LEU A 674 4.54 -36.78 5.73
CA LEU A 674 4.81 -37.72 6.81
C LEU A 674 5.37 -39.03 6.28
N LYS A 675 6.34 -39.58 7.00
CA LYS A 675 6.88 -40.92 6.76
C LYS A 675 6.84 -41.71 8.06
N ALA A 676 6.32 -42.95 7.97
CA ALA A 676 6.37 -43.89 9.09
C ALA A 676 7.81 -44.39 9.29
N GLU A 677 8.34 -44.20 10.48
CA GLU A 677 9.71 -44.59 10.86
C GLU A 677 9.77 -44.82 12.37
N ASP A 678 10.30 -45.96 12.79
CA ASP A 678 10.43 -46.36 14.20
C ASP A 678 9.09 -46.30 14.97
N ASP A 679 7.99 -46.74 14.34
CA ASP A 679 6.62 -46.71 14.90
C ASP A 679 6.07 -45.30 15.21
N GLU A 680 6.67 -44.27 14.60
CA GLU A 680 6.22 -42.86 14.69
C GLU A 680 5.98 -42.27 13.31
N LEU A 681 5.10 -41.26 13.22
CA LEU A 681 4.96 -40.43 12.03
C LEU A 681 5.90 -39.23 12.13
N ARG A 682 6.95 -39.26 11.32
CA ARG A 682 7.95 -38.18 11.25
C ARG A 682 7.69 -37.26 10.07
N VAL A 683 7.96 -35.97 10.24
CA VAL A 683 7.88 -35.01 9.13
C VAL A 683 9.11 -35.13 8.23
N TYR A 684 8.88 -35.12 6.91
CA TYR A 684 9.90 -35.31 5.88
C TYR A 684 9.64 -34.42 4.66
N HIS A 685 10.69 -34.11 3.91
CA HIS A 685 10.60 -33.63 2.53
C HIS A 685 11.63 -34.38 1.67
N GLY A 686 11.14 -35.24 0.76
CA GLY A 686 11.99 -36.15 0.00
C GLY A 686 12.88 -36.99 0.91
N THR A 687 14.20 -36.81 0.82
CA THR A 687 15.17 -37.52 1.67
C THR A 687 15.51 -36.81 2.97
N ALA A 688 15.04 -35.57 3.18
CA ALA A 688 15.37 -34.76 4.35
C ALA A 688 14.38 -35.04 5.50
N ARG A 689 14.89 -35.66 6.56
CA ARG A 689 14.19 -35.83 7.83
C ARG A 689 14.15 -34.50 8.59
N GLN A 690 13.00 -34.16 9.13
CA GLN A 690 12.82 -32.98 9.97
C GLN A 690 12.89 -33.36 11.46
N ASN A 691 13.16 -32.38 12.32
CA ASN A 691 13.34 -32.58 13.76
C ASN A 691 12.01 -32.59 14.56
N ILE A 692 10.89 -32.90 13.90
CA ILE A 692 9.54 -32.90 14.49
C ILE A 692 8.74 -34.12 14.05
N THR A 693 7.72 -34.46 14.83
CA THR A 693 6.83 -35.61 14.66
C THR A 693 5.36 -35.19 14.73
N TRP A 694 4.49 -35.98 14.10
CA TRP A 694 3.06 -35.69 14.03
C TRP A 694 2.42 -35.66 15.42
N GLU A 695 2.62 -36.71 16.22
CA GLU A 695 1.90 -36.92 17.48
C GLU A 695 2.41 -36.06 18.63
N LYS A 696 3.69 -35.68 18.62
CA LYS A 696 4.31 -34.93 19.73
C LYS A 696 4.39 -33.43 19.47
N ASP A 697 4.53 -33.04 18.21
CA ASP A 697 4.88 -31.66 17.86
C ASP A 697 3.78 -31.00 17.01
N VAL A 698 3.37 -31.63 15.90
CA VAL A 698 2.47 -30.98 14.91
C VAL A 698 1.01 -30.92 15.39
N LEU A 699 0.40 -32.08 15.64
CA LEU A 699 -1.01 -32.15 16.01
C LEU A 699 -1.29 -31.43 17.35
N PRO A 700 -0.49 -31.62 18.42
CA PRO A 700 -0.69 -30.89 19.67
C PRO A 700 -0.62 -29.37 19.50
N LEU A 701 0.35 -28.85 18.74
CA LEU A 701 0.48 -27.41 18.46
C LEU A 701 -0.79 -26.84 17.80
N PHE A 702 -1.32 -27.53 16.78
CA PHE A 702 -2.54 -27.12 16.09
C PHE A 702 -3.78 -27.14 16.99
N LEU A 703 -3.91 -28.17 17.83
CA LEU A 703 -5.01 -28.28 18.78
C LEU A 703 -4.94 -27.18 19.85
N ASP A 704 -3.74 -26.90 20.39
CA ASP A 704 -3.52 -25.85 21.37
C ASP A 704 -3.77 -24.46 20.80
N PHE A 705 -3.35 -24.23 19.55
CA PHE A 705 -3.65 -23.00 18.83
C PHE A 705 -5.17 -22.77 18.70
N LEU A 706 -5.91 -23.74 18.18
CA LEU A 706 -7.37 -23.63 18.02
C LEU A 706 -8.12 -23.51 19.36
N LYS A 707 -7.56 -24.07 20.43
CA LYS A 707 -8.10 -23.94 21.79
C LYS A 707 -7.91 -22.53 22.35
N LYS A 708 -6.80 -21.86 22.03
CA LYS A 708 -6.52 -20.46 22.38
C LYS A 708 -7.26 -19.48 21.47
N HIS A 709 -7.43 -19.83 20.20
CA HIS A 709 -7.99 -18.99 19.14
C HIS A 709 -9.20 -19.66 18.46
N PRO A 710 -10.34 -19.80 19.18
CA PRO A 710 -11.49 -20.55 18.67
C PRO A 710 -12.20 -19.88 17.48
N SER A 711 -11.86 -18.63 17.15
CA SER A 711 -12.36 -17.93 15.95
C SER A 711 -11.65 -18.33 14.66
N GLU A 712 -10.56 -19.09 14.76
CA GLU A 712 -9.73 -19.51 13.64
C GLU A 712 -10.07 -20.94 13.20
N THR A 713 -9.65 -21.31 12.00
CA THR A 713 -9.68 -22.69 11.51
C THR A 713 -8.38 -23.01 10.78
N LEU A 714 -7.95 -24.27 10.81
CA LEU A 714 -6.74 -24.73 10.12
C LEU A 714 -7.13 -25.67 8.98
N VAL A 715 -6.58 -25.47 7.78
CA VAL A 715 -6.64 -26.42 6.68
C VAL A 715 -5.35 -27.22 6.67
N VAL A 716 -5.41 -28.54 6.86
CA VAL A 716 -4.20 -29.37 6.97
C VAL A 716 -4.21 -30.44 5.88
N SER A 717 -3.35 -30.25 4.88
CA SER A 717 -3.03 -31.26 3.88
C SER A 717 -2.09 -32.30 4.49
N VAL A 718 -2.40 -33.59 4.32
CA VAL A 718 -1.55 -34.69 4.77
C VAL A 718 -1.22 -35.63 3.63
N LYS A 719 0.07 -35.96 3.51
CA LYS A 719 0.61 -36.84 2.46
C LYS A 719 1.67 -37.79 3.00
N CYS A 720 1.71 -39.00 2.46
CA CYS A 720 2.78 -39.97 2.66
C CYS A 720 4.04 -39.56 1.86
N GLU A 721 5.16 -39.39 2.55
CA GLU A 721 6.47 -38.99 2.00
C GLU A 721 7.44 -40.18 1.98
N GLY A 722 6.97 -41.29 1.40
CA GLY A 722 7.71 -42.54 1.28
C GLY A 722 7.62 -43.45 2.51
N GLY A 723 8.45 -44.50 2.54
CA GLY A 723 8.38 -45.55 3.57
C GLY A 723 7.21 -46.52 3.38
N SER A 724 6.83 -47.22 4.45
CA SER A 724 5.72 -48.18 4.45
C SER A 724 4.37 -47.46 4.45
N LYS A 725 3.63 -47.57 3.34
CA LYS A 725 2.27 -47.00 3.23
C LYS A 725 1.29 -47.61 4.24
N GLU A 726 1.43 -48.89 4.55
CA GLU A 726 0.57 -49.58 5.52
C GLU A 726 0.81 -49.07 6.95
N GLU A 727 2.08 -48.84 7.32
CA GLU A 727 2.40 -48.28 8.64
C GLU A 727 1.96 -46.81 8.74
N TYR A 728 2.18 -46.02 7.69
CA TYR A 728 1.66 -44.65 7.60
C TYR A 728 0.14 -44.62 7.78
N LYS A 729 -0.58 -45.47 7.04
CA LYS A 729 -2.03 -45.61 7.11
C LYS A 729 -2.49 -45.98 8.51
N ARG A 730 -1.87 -46.98 9.13
CA ARG A 730 -2.19 -47.42 10.50
C ARG A 730 -1.98 -46.30 11.51
N LEU A 731 -0.79 -45.70 11.55
CA LEU A 731 -0.44 -44.68 12.54
C LEU A 731 -1.31 -43.42 12.39
N LEU A 732 -1.52 -42.96 11.15
CA LEU A 732 -2.29 -41.74 10.93
C LEU A 732 -3.77 -41.95 11.28
N SER A 733 -4.35 -43.07 10.83
CA SER A 733 -5.75 -43.40 11.13
C SER A 733 -5.98 -43.58 12.64
N GLU A 734 -5.04 -44.18 13.37
CA GLU A 734 -5.08 -44.29 14.83
C GLU A 734 -5.07 -42.91 15.50
N SER A 735 -4.15 -42.04 15.08
CA SER A 735 -4.01 -40.67 15.61
C SER A 735 -5.26 -39.82 15.39
N ILE A 736 -5.79 -39.78 14.16
CA ILE A 736 -6.95 -38.95 13.82
C ILE A 736 -8.29 -39.59 14.19
N SER A 737 -8.33 -40.84 14.67
CA SER A 737 -9.52 -41.48 15.23
C SER A 737 -9.63 -41.31 16.75
N ASN A 738 -8.67 -40.66 17.40
CA ASN A 738 -8.68 -40.45 18.84
C ASN A 738 -9.91 -39.62 19.26
N GLU A 739 -10.77 -40.19 20.12
CA GLU A 739 -12.02 -39.58 20.58
C GLU A 739 -11.81 -38.21 21.26
N ALA A 740 -10.67 -38.02 21.93
CA ALA A 740 -10.35 -36.76 22.60
C ALA A 740 -10.18 -35.59 21.62
N TYR A 741 -9.83 -35.88 20.36
CA TYR A 741 -9.53 -34.87 19.34
C TYR A 741 -10.68 -34.64 18.35
N GLN A 742 -11.63 -35.57 18.23
CA GLN A 742 -12.72 -35.51 17.23
C GLN A 742 -13.47 -34.17 17.19
N ARG A 743 -13.69 -33.53 18.34
CA ARG A 743 -14.39 -32.24 18.42
C ARG A 743 -13.68 -31.10 17.68
N TYR A 744 -12.37 -31.23 17.51
CA TYR A 744 -11.51 -30.28 16.80
C TYR A 744 -11.38 -30.60 15.32
N PHE A 745 -12.10 -31.60 14.78
CA PHE A 745 -12.03 -31.94 13.37
C PHE A 745 -13.36 -31.64 12.68
N VAL A 746 -13.28 -31.18 11.43
CA VAL A 746 -14.46 -31.07 10.56
C VAL A 746 -14.82 -32.47 10.07
N ASP A 747 -15.96 -33.02 10.49
CA ASP A 747 -16.37 -34.40 10.18
C ASP A 747 -17.47 -34.49 9.10
N LYS A 748 -18.21 -33.39 8.87
CA LYS A 748 -19.35 -33.33 7.94
C LYS A 748 -19.10 -32.31 6.84
N PHE A 749 -18.32 -32.71 5.85
CA PHE A 749 -18.05 -31.87 4.70
C PHE A 749 -19.32 -31.51 3.92
N ARG A 750 -19.42 -30.26 3.49
CA ARG A 750 -20.35 -29.80 2.47
C ARG A 750 -19.59 -28.91 1.50
N ALA A 751 -19.98 -28.92 0.22
CA ALA A 751 -19.34 -28.07 -0.78
C ALA A 751 -19.44 -26.57 -0.44
N ASP A 752 -20.53 -26.18 0.25
CA ASP A 752 -20.84 -24.83 0.71
C ASP A 752 -20.47 -24.56 2.18
N ILE A 753 -19.58 -25.38 2.76
CA ILE A 753 -19.19 -25.27 4.18
C ILE A 753 -18.72 -23.85 4.52
N THR A 754 -19.24 -23.31 5.61
CA THR A 754 -18.96 -21.92 6.04
C THR A 754 -17.82 -21.86 7.05
N LEU A 755 -17.29 -20.66 7.26
CA LEU A 755 -16.25 -20.42 8.26
C LEU A 755 -16.71 -20.82 9.67
N ASP A 756 -17.93 -20.49 10.08
CA ASP A 756 -18.49 -20.88 11.40
C ASP A 756 -18.55 -22.40 11.61
N GLU A 757 -18.76 -23.17 10.54
CA GLU A 757 -18.72 -24.63 10.62
C GLU A 757 -17.30 -25.17 10.80
N CYS A 758 -16.28 -24.39 10.43
CA CYS A 758 -14.87 -24.74 10.54
C CYS A 758 -14.16 -24.13 11.76
N ARG A 759 -14.68 -23.05 12.36
CA ARG A 759 -14.09 -22.35 13.51
C ARG A 759 -13.81 -23.30 14.68
N GLY A 760 -12.62 -23.17 15.26
CA GLY A 760 -12.11 -24.03 16.32
C GLY A 760 -11.77 -25.45 15.86
N ARG A 761 -11.75 -25.72 14.54
CA ARG A 761 -11.53 -27.05 13.97
C ARG A 761 -10.47 -27.07 12.87
N ILE A 762 -9.90 -28.25 12.66
CA ILE A 762 -9.02 -28.62 11.55
C ILE A 762 -9.88 -29.22 10.43
N PHE A 763 -9.77 -28.64 9.24
CA PHE A 763 -10.28 -29.19 7.99
C PHE A 763 -9.17 -29.95 7.27
N PHE A 764 -9.18 -31.28 7.38
CA PHE A 764 -8.18 -32.13 6.75
C PHE A 764 -8.40 -32.29 5.24
N VAL A 765 -7.30 -32.29 4.49
CA VAL A 765 -7.25 -32.58 3.05
C VAL A 765 -6.29 -33.76 2.85
N HIS A 766 -6.84 -34.97 2.69
CA HIS A 766 -6.06 -36.20 2.60
C HIS A 766 -5.64 -36.47 1.15
N ARG A 767 -4.33 -36.61 0.91
CA ARG A 767 -3.75 -36.93 -0.42
C ARG A 767 -3.52 -38.43 -0.63
N ASP A 768 -3.55 -39.22 0.44
CA ASP A 768 -3.42 -40.67 0.42
C ASP A 768 -4.60 -41.35 1.12
N GLU A 769 -4.97 -42.55 0.67
CA GLU A 769 -6.09 -43.28 1.25
C GLU A 769 -5.69 -43.95 2.59
N VAL A 770 -6.09 -43.36 3.72
CA VAL A 770 -5.78 -43.87 5.07
C VAL A 770 -6.96 -44.50 5.83
N MET A 771 -8.22 -44.19 5.52
CA MET A 771 -9.40 -44.80 6.15
C MET A 771 -10.66 -44.66 5.27
N GLU A 772 -11.82 -45.17 5.70
CA GLU A 772 -13.08 -44.92 4.96
C GLU A 772 -13.80 -43.67 5.49
N ASN A 773 -13.83 -43.48 6.80
CA ASN A 773 -14.58 -42.41 7.47
C ASN A 773 -13.69 -41.21 7.84
N TYR A 774 -13.13 -40.53 6.83
CA TYR A 774 -12.24 -39.38 7.06
C TYR A 774 -12.93 -38.24 7.83
N PRO A 775 -12.25 -37.64 8.83
CA PRO A 775 -12.45 -36.23 9.10
C PRO A 775 -11.88 -35.43 7.92
N GLY A 776 -12.62 -34.41 7.47
CA GLY A 776 -12.29 -33.56 6.33
C GLY A 776 -12.69 -34.17 4.99
N VAL A 777 -11.77 -34.16 4.04
CA VAL A 777 -11.97 -34.64 2.65
C VAL A 777 -10.80 -35.45 2.14
N TYR A 778 -11.07 -36.38 1.22
CA TYR A 778 -10.06 -37.07 0.42
C TYR A 778 -10.04 -36.54 -1.02
N CYS A 779 -8.85 -36.38 -1.59
CA CYS A 779 -8.62 -35.86 -2.94
C CYS A 779 -8.64 -36.96 -4.01
N TYR A 780 -9.38 -36.73 -5.10
CA TYR A 780 -9.41 -37.57 -6.29
C TYR A 780 -8.93 -36.78 -7.52
N GLY A 781 -8.00 -37.35 -8.28
CA GLY A 781 -7.50 -36.73 -9.51
C GLY A 781 -6.39 -35.70 -9.28
N TRP A 782 -5.61 -35.84 -8.19
CA TRP A 782 -4.40 -35.04 -8.00
C TRP A 782 -3.30 -35.57 -8.94
N GLU A 783 -3.18 -34.97 -10.11
CA GLU A 783 -2.18 -35.32 -11.12
C GLU A 783 -0.82 -34.67 -10.83
N ASP A 784 0.26 -35.27 -11.37
CA ASP A 784 1.64 -34.88 -11.10
C ASP A 784 2.08 -33.69 -11.97
N ASN A 785 2.60 -32.63 -11.35
CA ASN A 785 3.20 -31.46 -12.00
C ASN A 785 2.30 -30.78 -13.05
N VAL A 786 1.04 -30.51 -12.72
CA VAL A 786 0.05 -29.93 -13.63
C VAL A 786 -0.88 -28.90 -12.96
N THR A 787 -1.53 -28.10 -13.81
CA THR A 787 -2.76 -27.39 -13.47
C THR A 787 -3.96 -28.21 -13.96
N CYS A 788 -4.84 -28.65 -13.06
CA CYS A 788 -5.98 -29.51 -13.39
C CYS A 788 -7.20 -29.26 -12.49
N ASP A 789 -8.36 -29.75 -12.92
CA ASP A 789 -9.55 -29.83 -12.05
C ASP A 789 -9.55 -31.19 -11.34
N MET A 790 -9.71 -31.18 -10.01
CA MET A 790 -9.78 -32.37 -9.16
C MET A 790 -11.04 -32.36 -8.28
N THR A 791 -11.39 -33.49 -7.66
CA THR A 791 -12.57 -33.58 -6.77
C THR A 791 -12.13 -33.85 -5.33
N ILE A 792 -12.73 -33.13 -4.37
CA ILE A 792 -12.62 -33.45 -2.95
C ILE A 792 -13.93 -34.06 -2.45
N ARG A 793 -13.86 -35.12 -1.64
CA ARG A 793 -15.03 -35.83 -1.11
C ARG A 793 -14.92 -36.07 0.39
N GLY A 794 -15.99 -35.76 1.13
CA GLY A 794 -16.10 -36.12 2.55
C GLY A 794 -16.60 -37.54 2.79
N SER A 795 -16.47 -38.03 4.01
CA SER A 795 -16.97 -39.35 4.44
C SER A 795 -18.49 -39.54 4.25
N ASN A 796 -19.24 -38.44 4.20
CA ASN A 796 -20.68 -38.42 3.90
C ASN A 796 -21.02 -38.50 2.40
N GLY A 797 -20.03 -38.70 1.52
CA GLY A 797 -20.18 -38.80 0.08
C GLY A 797 -20.46 -37.48 -0.64
N LYS A 798 -20.39 -36.33 0.05
CA LYS A 798 -20.53 -35.01 -0.58
C LYS A 798 -19.21 -34.59 -1.23
N GLU A 799 -19.33 -33.92 -2.36
CA GLU A 799 -18.20 -33.56 -3.24
C GLU A 799 -18.16 -32.07 -3.55
N ALA A 800 -16.96 -31.57 -3.84
CA ALA A 800 -16.73 -30.28 -4.48
C ALA A 800 -15.63 -30.38 -5.54
N LEU A 801 -15.74 -29.57 -6.59
CA LEU A 801 -14.70 -29.40 -7.60
C LEU A 801 -13.62 -28.45 -7.07
N VAL A 802 -12.36 -28.74 -7.37
CA VAL A 802 -11.20 -27.91 -7.03
C VAL A 802 -10.40 -27.63 -8.29
N SER A 803 -10.08 -26.36 -8.56
CA SER A 803 -9.02 -26.01 -9.52
C SER A 803 -7.68 -26.03 -8.80
N LEU A 804 -6.85 -27.00 -9.14
CA LEU A 804 -5.51 -27.19 -8.60
C LEU A 804 -4.48 -26.63 -9.58
N GLN A 805 -3.58 -25.78 -9.09
CA GLN A 805 -2.32 -25.47 -9.78
C GLN A 805 -1.16 -26.01 -8.93
N ASP A 806 -0.51 -27.07 -9.42
CA ASP A 806 0.62 -27.76 -8.75
C ASP A 806 1.74 -28.08 -9.75
N GLU A 807 2.10 -27.11 -10.59
CA GLU A 807 3.27 -27.19 -11.48
C GLU A 807 4.55 -26.90 -10.65
N TYR A 808 5.02 -27.89 -9.89
CA TYR A 808 6.09 -27.73 -8.91
C TYR A 808 7.51 -27.91 -9.49
N GLN A 809 7.70 -28.54 -10.66
CA GLN A 809 9.02 -28.88 -11.20
C GLN A 809 9.30 -28.18 -12.54
N HIS A 810 10.42 -27.45 -12.59
CA HIS A 810 10.91 -26.76 -13.79
C HIS A 810 12.37 -27.12 -14.11
N ARG A 811 12.88 -26.60 -15.24
CA ARG A 811 14.24 -26.90 -15.71
C ARG A 811 15.34 -26.07 -15.04
N TYR A 812 15.02 -24.86 -14.58
CA TYR A 812 15.92 -23.89 -13.91
C TYR A 812 15.08 -22.74 -13.31
N ALA A 813 15.62 -22.00 -12.34
CA ALA A 813 14.94 -20.93 -11.61
C ALA A 813 14.55 -19.71 -12.45
N GLY A 814 15.14 -19.54 -13.64
CA GLY A 814 14.69 -18.53 -14.60
C GLY A 814 13.27 -18.76 -15.13
N LYS A 815 12.60 -19.84 -14.74
CA LYS A 815 11.16 -20.08 -14.96
C LYS A 815 10.26 -19.58 -13.84
N ALA A 816 10.80 -18.93 -12.80
CA ALA A 816 9.99 -18.33 -11.74
C ALA A 816 8.92 -17.36 -12.25
N PRO A 817 9.16 -16.51 -13.27
CA PRO A 817 8.09 -15.67 -13.84
C PRO A 817 6.92 -16.46 -14.44
N TYR A 818 7.20 -17.53 -15.18
CA TYR A 818 6.17 -18.46 -15.67
C TYR A 818 5.40 -19.13 -14.51
N LYS A 819 6.11 -19.55 -13.45
CA LYS A 819 5.49 -20.12 -12.26
C LYS A 819 4.57 -19.11 -11.56
N MET A 820 5.03 -17.87 -11.40
CA MET A 820 4.21 -16.78 -10.88
C MET A 820 2.95 -16.59 -11.75
N ALA A 821 3.08 -16.49 -13.07
CA ALA A 821 1.97 -16.28 -13.99
C ALA A 821 0.93 -17.40 -13.94
N THR A 822 1.35 -18.67 -13.89
CA THR A 822 0.43 -19.82 -13.76
C THR A 822 -0.29 -19.85 -12.41
N THR A 823 0.43 -19.55 -11.33
CA THR A 823 -0.14 -19.45 -9.98
C THR A 823 -1.16 -18.32 -9.90
N LEU A 824 -0.78 -17.14 -10.38
CA LEU A 824 -1.63 -15.94 -10.44
C LEU A 824 -2.88 -16.20 -11.27
N LYS A 825 -2.77 -16.91 -12.41
CA LYS A 825 -3.93 -17.27 -13.24
C LYS A 825 -4.97 -18.07 -12.45
N ASN A 826 -4.54 -19.03 -11.63
CA ASN A 826 -5.47 -19.82 -10.82
C ASN A 826 -6.07 -18.99 -9.67
N MET A 827 -5.27 -18.11 -9.05
CA MET A 827 -5.75 -17.15 -8.04
C MET A 827 -6.79 -16.18 -8.63
N MET A 828 -6.55 -15.64 -9.82
CA MET A 828 -7.50 -14.75 -10.51
C MET A 828 -8.77 -15.49 -10.92
N ALA A 829 -8.66 -16.76 -11.33
CA ALA A 829 -9.84 -17.59 -11.54
C ALA A 829 -10.68 -17.73 -10.27
N ALA A 830 -10.05 -17.91 -9.10
CA ALA A 830 -10.75 -17.95 -7.81
C ALA A 830 -11.48 -16.63 -7.51
N MET A 831 -10.82 -15.49 -7.77
CA MET A 831 -11.37 -14.16 -7.56
C MET A 831 -12.59 -13.88 -8.47
N HIS A 832 -12.54 -14.35 -9.71
CA HIS A 832 -13.58 -14.15 -10.70
C HIS A 832 -14.69 -15.21 -10.66
N GLU A 833 -14.50 -16.28 -9.89
CA GLU A 833 -15.50 -17.33 -9.69
C GLU A 833 -16.80 -16.75 -9.10
N GLU A 834 -17.95 -17.17 -9.64
CA GLU A 834 -19.28 -16.70 -9.22
C GLU A 834 -19.50 -16.85 -7.71
N GLU A 835 -20.09 -15.85 -7.05
CA GLU A 835 -20.25 -15.79 -5.59
C GLU A 835 -21.02 -17.00 -5.03
N ASN A 836 -22.00 -17.52 -5.78
CA ASN A 836 -22.81 -18.69 -5.44
C ASN A 836 -22.15 -20.03 -5.79
N SER A 837 -21.02 -20.04 -6.48
CA SER A 837 -20.26 -21.25 -6.79
C SER A 837 -19.64 -21.86 -5.53
N ASN A 838 -19.54 -23.18 -5.53
CA ASN A 838 -18.87 -23.97 -4.50
C ASN A 838 -17.52 -24.55 -4.98
N LYS A 839 -17.00 -24.04 -6.11
CA LYS A 839 -15.68 -24.44 -6.61
C LYS A 839 -14.58 -23.92 -5.68
N TRP A 840 -13.65 -24.80 -5.31
CA TRP A 840 -12.47 -24.47 -4.52
C TRP A 840 -11.27 -24.22 -5.43
N PHE A 841 -10.29 -23.51 -4.90
CA PHE A 841 -9.05 -23.21 -5.61
C PHE A 841 -7.87 -23.45 -4.67
N ILE A 842 -6.89 -24.21 -5.15
CA ILE A 842 -5.63 -24.47 -4.47
C ILE A 842 -4.50 -24.13 -5.43
N SER A 843 -3.65 -23.19 -5.04
CA SER A 843 -2.53 -22.72 -5.87
C SER A 843 -1.22 -22.89 -5.11
N PHE A 844 -0.24 -23.54 -5.72
CA PHE A 844 1.10 -23.66 -5.15
C PHE A 844 1.97 -22.58 -5.76
N ALA A 845 2.34 -21.57 -4.98
CA ALA A 845 3.38 -20.61 -5.35
C ALA A 845 4.78 -21.26 -5.33
N SER A 846 4.94 -22.36 -4.59
CA SER A 846 6.16 -23.14 -4.48
C SER A 846 6.54 -23.85 -5.79
N ALA A 847 7.85 -23.94 -6.04
CA ALA A 847 8.42 -24.68 -7.16
C ALA A 847 9.90 -24.99 -6.92
N THR A 848 10.45 -25.91 -7.71
CA THR A 848 11.85 -26.30 -7.69
C THR A 848 12.36 -26.58 -9.11
N ALA A 849 13.68 -26.61 -9.28
CA ALA A 849 14.34 -27.07 -10.50
C ALA A 849 15.48 -28.02 -10.16
N PHE A 850 15.14 -29.09 -9.44
CA PHE A 850 16.09 -30.10 -9.02
C PHE A 850 16.85 -30.71 -10.23
N PRO A 851 18.18 -30.90 -10.14
CA PRO A 851 19.05 -30.66 -8.97
C PRO A 851 19.76 -29.30 -8.96
N LYS A 852 19.43 -28.37 -9.88
CA LYS A 852 20.22 -27.14 -10.09
C LYS A 852 19.82 -26.01 -9.15
N ASP A 853 18.53 -25.73 -9.12
CA ASP A 853 17.96 -24.66 -8.32
C ASP A 853 16.88 -25.23 -7.41
N GLY A 854 16.77 -24.66 -6.21
CA GLY A 854 15.87 -25.13 -5.18
C GLY A 854 14.71 -24.19 -4.91
N PRO A 855 13.88 -24.51 -3.91
CA PRO A 855 12.69 -23.73 -3.55
C PRO A 855 12.97 -22.23 -3.34
N LYS A 856 14.09 -21.89 -2.69
CA LYS A 856 14.44 -20.49 -2.39
C LYS A 856 14.61 -19.65 -3.65
N ASP A 857 15.27 -20.20 -4.67
CA ASP A 857 15.54 -19.50 -5.93
C ASP A 857 14.24 -19.14 -6.68
N PHE A 858 13.16 -19.91 -6.49
CA PHE A 858 11.83 -19.58 -7.00
C PHE A 858 11.10 -18.60 -6.10
N SER A 859 11.07 -18.85 -4.78
CA SER A 859 10.34 -18.01 -3.82
C SER A 859 10.79 -16.54 -3.85
N ASP A 860 12.08 -16.29 -4.11
CA ASP A 860 12.69 -14.95 -4.20
C ASP A 860 12.16 -14.11 -5.36
N LYS A 861 11.41 -14.73 -6.28
CA LYS A 861 10.76 -14.06 -7.41
C LYS A 861 9.25 -14.22 -7.37
N VAL A 862 8.77 -15.44 -7.08
CA VAL A 862 7.34 -15.74 -7.08
C VAL A 862 6.61 -15.02 -5.95
N ASN A 863 7.15 -15.03 -4.72
CA ASN A 863 6.48 -14.39 -3.58
C ASN A 863 6.30 -12.88 -3.78
N PRO A 864 7.38 -12.09 -4.04
CA PRO A 864 7.23 -10.67 -4.27
C PRO A 864 6.39 -10.40 -5.53
N GLY A 865 6.51 -11.21 -6.58
CA GLY A 865 5.71 -11.10 -7.81
C GLY A 865 4.21 -11.27 -7.60
N LEU A 866 3.81 -12.30 -6.86
CA LEU A 866 2.40 -12.50 -6.51
C LEU A 866 1.90 -11.39 -5.58
N ALA A 867 2.68 -10.99 -4.57
CA ALA A 867 2.30 -9.93 -3.64
C ALA A 867 2.07 -8.60 -4.38
N HIS A 868 2.92 -8.33 -5.38
CA HIS A 868 2.85 -7.18 -6.27
C HIS A 868 1.59 -7.17 -7.14
N GLU A 869 1.32 -8.27 -7.85
CA GLU A 869 0.22 -8.32 -8.80
C GLU A 869 -1.17 -8.38 -8.14
N ILE A 870 -1.26 -8.76 -6.86
CA ILE A 870 -2.52 -8.74 -6.10
C ILE A 870 -2.78 -7.44 -5.33
N GLN A 871 -1.90 -6.45 -5.43
CA GLN A 871 -2.11 -5.15 -4.80
C GLN A 871 -3.46 -4.51 -5.21
N GLY A 872 -4.21 -4.00 -4.23
CA GLY A 872 -5.51 -3.34 -4.45
C GLY A 872 -6.68 -4.29 -4.77
N LEU A 873 -6.52 -5.60 -4.62
CA LEU A 873 -7.59 -6.58 -4.81
C LEU A 873 -8.15 -7.08 -3.48
N TYR A 874 -9.48 -7.09 -3.37
CA TYR A 874 -10.22 -7.39 -2.15
C TYR A 874 -11.27 -8.49 -2.37
N LYS A 875 -10.79 -9.66 -2.81
CA LYS A 875 -11.59 -10.87 -3.05
C LYS A 875 -10.78 -12.14 -2.73
N GLY A 876 -11.48 -13.27 -2.64
CA GLY A 876 -10.88 -14.57 -2.33
C GLY A 876 -10.01 -15.12 -3.46
N PHE A 877 -8.78 -15.54 -3.12
CA PHE A 877 -7.81 -16.18 -4.00
C PHE A 877 -7.70 -17.70 -3.79
N GLY A 878 -8.53 -18.27 -2.91
CA GLY A 878 -8.47 -19.67 -2.51
C GLY A 878 -7.33 -19.95 -1.52
N ILE A 879 -6.90 -21.21 -1.46
CA ILE A 879 -5.78 -21.63 -0.61
C ILE A 879 -4.49 -21.47 -1.42
N VAL A 880 -3.54 -20.68 -0.90
CA VAL A 880 -2.28 -20.37 -1.61
C VAL A 880 -1.10 -20.86 -0.79
N LEU A 881 -0.41 -21.90 -1.26
CA LEU A 881 0.73 -22.52 -0.59
C LEU A 881 2.03 -21.84 -1.00
N ILE A 882 2.78 -21.34 -0.02
CA ILE A 882 3.94 -20.48 -0.20
C ILE A 882 5.19 -21.13 0.42
N ASP A 883 6.35 -20.94 -0.20
CA ASP A 883 7.66 -21.25 0.40
C ASP A 883 8.26 -20.02 1.07
N PHE A 884 9.00 -20.21 2.17
CA PHE A 884 9.71 -19.17 2.91
C PHE A 884 8.82 -18.04 3.42
N ALA A 885 7.71 -18.41 4.07
CA ALA A 885 6.73 -17.45 4.59
C ALA A 885 7.28 -16.50 5.67
N GLY A 886 8.40 -16.84 6.31
CA GLY A 886 9.04 -15.99 7.33
C GLY A 886 9.87 -14.84 6.76
N THR A 887 10.26 -14.90 5.49
CA THR A 887 11.02 -13.83 4.81
C THR A 887 10.19 -12.56 4.66
N SER A 888 10.83 -11.41 4.43
CA SER A 888 10.11 -10.14 4.20
C SER A 888 9.07 -10.25 3.09
N ASP A 889 9.44 -10.85 1.97
CA ASP A 889 8.57 -10.97 0.79
C ASP A 889 7.50 -12.05 1.01
N GLY A 890 7.82 -13.14 1.72
CA GLY A 890 6.85 -14.15 2.15
C GLY A 890 5.79 -13.57 3.07
N GLN A 891 6.19 -12.82 4.10
CA GLN A 891 5.26 -12.15 5.01
C GLN A 891 4.41 -11.10 4.31
N GLU A 892 4.96 -10.36 3.34
CA GLU A 892 4.19 -9.42 2.54
C GLU A 892 3.11 -10.14 1.73
N LEU A 893 3.43 -11.25 1.06
CA LEU A 893 2.42 -12.06 0.36
C LEU A 893 1.34 -12.58 1.32
N VAL A 894 1.71 -13.07 2.51
CA VAL A 894 0.77 -13.52 3.54
C VAL A 894 -0.16 -12.37 3.96
N LYS A 895 0.38 -11.18 4.24
CA LYS A 895 -0.41 -9.99 4.60
C LYS A 895 -1.38 -9.60 3.48
N ARG A 896 -0.96 -9.64 2.22
CA ARG A 896 -1.81 -9.33 1.06
C ARG A 896 -2.93 -10.34 0.87
N LEU A 897 -2.64 -11.63 1.01
CA LEU A 897 -3.66 -12.69 0.97
C LEU A 897 -4.68 -12.52 2.10
N ILE A 898 -4.24 -12.28 3.33
CA ILE A 898 -5.14 -12.00 4.46
C ILE A 898 -5.97 -10.75 4.18
N GLY A 899 -5.30 -9.65 3.80
CA GLY A 899 -5.90 -8.36 3.47
C GLY A 899 -6.99 -8.45 2.41
N SER A 900 -6.82 -9.29 1.38
CA SER A 900 -7.81 -9.47 0.31
C SER A 900 -9.17 -10.02 0.79
N ASN A 901 -9.25 -10.56 2.00
CA ASN A 901 -10.53 -10.98 2.58
C ASN A 901 -11.37 -9.82 3.13
N PHE A 902 -10.76 -8.66 3.33
CA PHE A 902 -11.35 -7.47 3.93
C PHE A 902 -11.45 -6.41 2.83
N LYS A 903 -12.62 -5.79 2.68
CA LYS A 903 -12.78 -4.64 1.80
C LYS A 903 -12.44 -3.37 2.54
#